data_AF-A0A178ZM11-F1
#
_entry.id   AF-A0A178ZM11-F1
#
_cell.length_a   1.000
_cell.length_b   1.000
_cell.length_c   1.000
_cell.angle_alpha   90.00
_cell.angle_beta   90.00
_cell.angle_gamma   90.00
#
_symmetry.space_group_name_H-M   'P 1'
#
loop_
_entity.id
_entity.type
_entity.pdbx_description
1 polymer ?
#
loop_
_entity_poly.entity_id
_entity_poly.type
_entity_poly.pdbx_seq_one_letter_code
_entity_poly.pdbx_strand_id
1 'polypeptide(L)'
;MHLVLSRLEPQDLDAIVPMMFESFRKIDLANVFFGRKSPASYAYSKRTLLDGLQNDPADVFLKIEDLDAEVNVDVLDEQGHAVATERRRRIVCASNWKIFPTYVTPKEQQDRAKNNERQTSGEAGTTTKEESQKEAAFSYLETEQERADAAFLMEDFLTRRRRECTEGHVLCFLLFTDPDYQGKGCGRMMMQWGNDVADALMLPCWIEASPEGELLYKQMGYEGRERVKIQTKHFLSEYLHMRRPATVGRVRLEGKTTPFAFLRGRATWTCPRCKNLQNPFDKPRRGFTSSRRPVRVVRPRQAVYWAAAGGSAGASLLLFGDDIKHGWLAAERTGRVVTTLAVCINDYRVTLNEQHDDPEEHNRSLKACHKRCADRTLKAMEANGSIFIKLGQHISSMGYLLPTEYTETFVPLQDKCPVSSYESIEEMYLKDTGHRIEDHFDDFTKDPIGAASLAQVHLAVMKDTGQRVAVKVQHPSLEEWVPLDLALTRFTFRTLKRAFPDYDLEWLSNEMDFSLPQELDFRLEGQNAMYAKQYFERHTRFPLVIPQVISANKRILVMDYVMGARVDNLPYFKEHNISRAEVSATLARIFNVMIFSKGAPLHCDPHAGNIAIRHNPKRRYPYNFDVILYDHGLYRMPDDKLRRDYAKLWLAVIDADEAKMRKYAYEVAGIGDKEFPLFASAITGRDYRVLTRKEITTSVRDDVEKENIGEVFGQDLLAQLVQLLGHVPRIILLILKTNDLTRSLDEALGSTQPMRPMLILAKYASWTVWQNEKDMIRRRGSFLRPQNFWRLLRAWVSFMRVELKLFGYERYLSIRRHLGLDE
;
A
#
# COMPACT_ATOMS: atom_id res chain seq x y z
N MET A 1 33.01 -2.56 -12.36
CA MET A 1 31.75 -3.27 -12.04
C MET A 1 30.63 -2.30 -12.33
N HIS A 2 29.59 -2.77 -13.01
CA HIS A 2 28.41 -1.97 -13.30
C HIS A 2 27.28 -2.43 -12.37
N LEU A 3 26.63 -1.48 -11.72
CA LEU A 3 25.60 -1.75 -10.71
C LEU A 3 24.33 -1.02 -11.11
N VAL A 4 23.33 -1.78 -11.54
CA VAL A 4 22.03 -1.23 -11.93
C VAL A 4 21.08 -1.35 -10.75
N LEU A 5 20.50 -0.21 -10.37
CA LEU A 5 19.55 -0.11 -9.25
C LEU A 5 18.17 0.19 -9.81
N SER A 6 17.28 -0.79 -9.72
CA SER A 6 15.89 -0.59 -10.13
C SER A 6 15.12 0.10 -9.02
N ARG A 7 14.34 1.14 -9.38
CA ARG A 7 13.45 1.91 -8.49
C ARG A 7 14.16 2.71 -7.39
N LEU A 8 15.25 3.40 -7.76
CA LEU A 8 15.96 4.29 -6.83
C LEU A 8 15.18 5.58 -6.57
N GLU A 9 14.99 5.94 -5.30
CA GLU A 9 14.54 7.28 -4.90
C GLU A 9 15.73 8.14 -4.44
N PRO A 10 15.70 9.48 -4.59
CA PRO A 10 16.81 10.35 -4.19
C PRO A 10 17.25 10.20 -2.72
N GLN A 11 16.34 9.78 -1.83
CA GLN A 11 16.61 9.54 -0.42
C GLN A 11 17.41 8.25 -0.15
N ASP A 12 17.45 7.31 -1.09
CA ASP A 12 18.25 6.08 -0.96
C ASP A 12 19.76 6.38 -1.09
N LEU A 13 20.11 7.50 -1.75
CA LEU A 13 21.50 7.95 -1.92
C LEU A 13 22.19 8.22 -0.58
N ASP A 14 21.45 8.72 0.42
CA ASP A 14 21.99 9.00 1.76
C ASP A 14 22.43 7.72 2.49
N ALA A 15 21.84 6.56 2.15
CA ALA A 15 22.24 5.26 2.67
C ALA A 15 23.37 4.63 1.85
N ILE A 16 23.28 4.69 0.52
CA ILE A 16 24.20 4.03 -0.43
C ILE A 16 25.61 4.61 -0.36
N VAL A 17 25.72 5.94 -0.27
CA VAL A 17 27.00 6.64 -0.36
C VAL A 17 27.95 6.27 0.81
N PRO A 18 27.52 6.30 2.09
CA PRO A 18 28.37 5.84 3.20
C PRO A 18 28.80 4.36 3.11
N MET A 19 27.92 3.46 2.66
CA MET A 19 28.23 2.02 2.54
C MET A 19 29.30 1.76 1.49
N MET A 20 29.24 2.49 0.38
CA MET A 20 30.26 2.46 -0.64
C MET A 20 31.62 2.83 -0.03
N PHE A 21 31.73 3.97 0.68
CA PHE A 21 32.99 4.38 1.32
C PHE A 21 33.51 3.37 2.36
N GLU A 22 32.63 2.71 3.13
CA GLU A 22 33.02 1.72 4.13
C GLU A 22 33.46 0.38 3.51
N SER A 23 32.77 -0.10 2.47
CA SER A 23 33.15 -1.32 1.71
C SER A 23 34.57 -1.24 1.16
N PHE A 24 34.97 -0.01 0.86
CA PHE A 24 36.23 0.40 0.29
C PHE A 24 37.30 0.76 1.33
N ARG A 25 36.92 0.94 2.60
CA ARG A 25 37.81 1.41 3.69
C ARG A 25 39.04 0.54 3.96
N LYS A 26 38.96 -0.77 3.69
CA LYS A 26 40.06 -1.73 3.92
C LYS A 26 41.07 -1.81 2.78
N ILE A 27 40.70 -1.35 1.59
CA ILE A 27 41.64 -1.17 0.49
C ILE A 27 42.15 0.26 0.56
N ASP A 28 43.42 0.45 0.26
CA ASP A 28 44.03 1.77 0.26
C ASP A 28 43.54 2.60 -0.93
N LEU A 29 42.24 2.82 -1.07
CA LEU A 29 41.64 3.48 -2.22
C LEU A 29 42.04 4.95 -2.33
N ALA A 30 42.45 5.56 -1.22
CA ALA A 30 43.13 6.85 -1.23
C ALA A 30 44.47 6.80 -1.95
N ASN A 31 45.26 5.72 -1.79
CA ASN A 31 46.49 5.51 -2.54
C ASN A 31 46.25 5.02 -3.97
N VAL A 32 45.30 4.10 -4.17
CA VAL A 32 44.94 3.52 -5.48
C VAL A 32 44.38 4.62 -6.40
N PHE A 33 43.39 5.42 -5.95
CA PHE A 33 42.82 6.45 -6.82
C PHE A 33 43.63 7.76 -6.88
N PHE A 34 44.34 8.16 -5.80
CA PHE A 34 44.84 9.54 -5.69
C PHE A 34 46.20 9.72 -4.98
N GLY A 35 46.90 8.64 -4.60
CA GLY A 35 48.27 8.65 -4.08
C GLY A 35 48.54 9.25 -2.68
N ARG A 36 47.58 9.92 -2.02
CA ARG A 36 47.71 10.40 -0.62
C ARG A 36 46.38 10.41 0.15
N LYS A 37 46.44 10.01 1.42
CA LYS A 37 45.34 10.13 2.40
C LYS A 37 45.25 11.56 2.95
N SER A 38 44.48 12.44 2.31
CA SER A 38 44.11 13.74 2.89
C SER A 38 42.58 13.91 2.98
N PRO A 39 42.06 14.61 4.00
CA PRO A 39 40.62 14.92 4.11
C PRO A 39 40.05 15.59 2.85
N ALA A 40 40.86 16.45 2.22
CA ALA A 40 40.62 17.09 0.94
C ALA A 40 40.34 16.12 -0.22
N SER A 41 41.19 15.09 -0.38
CA SER A 41 41.07 14.10 -1.45
C SER A 41 39.81 13.24 -1.28
N TYR A 42 39.43 12.99 -0.02
CA TYR A 42 38.19 12.30 0.33
C TYR A 42 36.95 13.13 -0.01
N ALA A 43 36.95 14.42 0.34
CA ALA A 43 35.84 15.34 0.05
C ALA A 43 35.62 15.53 -1.46
N TYR A 44 36.68 15.69 -2.25
CA TYR A 44 36.62 15.76 -3.72
C TYR A 44 36.01 14.49 -4.33
N SER A 45 36.52 13.32 -3.93
CA SER A 45 36.03 12.03 -4.44
C SER A 45 34.54 11.82 -4.14
N LYS A 46 34.11 12.23 -2.94
CA LYS A 46 32.71 12.23 -2.54
C LYS A 46 31.85 13.15 -3.40
N ARG A 47 32.32 14.35 -3.73
CA ARG A 47 31.60 15.31 -4.57
C ARG A 47 31.42 14.80 -6.00
N THR A 48 32.51 14.39 -6.67
CA THR A 48 32.46 13.91 -8.05
C THR A 48 31.52 12.70 -8.21
N LEU A 49 31.50 11.82 -7.21
CA LEU A 49 30.67 10.62 -7.22
C LEU A 49 29.21 10.93 -6.89
N LEU A 50 28.94 11.87 -5.98
CA LEU A 50 27.60 12.40 -5.72
C LEU A 50 27.02 13.13 -6.94
N ASP A 51 27.82 13.94 -7.63
CA ASP A 51 27.41 14.63 -8.85
C ASP A 51 27.07 13.61 -9.96
N GLY A 52 27.82 12.51 -10.07
CA GLY A 52 27.48 11.40 -10.98
C GLY A 52 26.14 10.74 -10.63
N LEU A 53 25.92 10.44 -9.34
CA LEU A 53 24.68 9.82 -8.83
C LEU A 53 23.44 10.72 -8.97
N GLN A 54 23.61 12.05 -8.84
CA GLN A 54 22.51 13.01 -8.99
C GLN A 54 22.08 13.20 -10.44
N ASN A 55 23.01 13.05 -11.39
CA ASN A 55 22.73 13.24 -12.81
C ASN A 55 22.07 12.02 -13.48
N ASP A 56 22.29 10.79 -12.97
CA ASP A 56 21.61 9.57 -13.42
C ASP A 56 21.41 8.55 -12.28
N PRO A 57 20.32 8.66 -11.49
CA PRO A 57 20.11 7.85 -10.29
C PRO A 57 19.76 6.38 -10.59
N ALA A 58 19.41 6.03 -11.83
CA ALA A 58 19.01 4.67 -12.20
C ALA A 58 20.19 3.75 -12.54
N ASP A 59 21.39 4.32 -12.70
CA ASP A 59 22.58 3.57 -13.11
C ASP A 59 23.86 4.07 -12.40
N VAL A 60 24.46 3.22 -11.55
CA VAL A 60 25.67 3.58 -10.80
C VAL A 60 26.91 2.97 -11.45
N PHE A 61 27.70 3.81 -12.10
CA PHE A 61 28.91 3.39 -12.80
C PHE A 61 30.17 3.51 -11.94
N LEU A 62 30.89 2.40 -11.74
CA LEU A 62 32.20 2.38 -11.08
C LEU A 62 33.19 1.56 -11.92
N LYS A 63 33.85 2.25 -12.86
CA LYS A 63 34.95 1.72 -13.67
C LYS A 63 36.27 2.20 -13.07
N ILE A 64 37.13 1.26 -12.70
CA ILE A 64 38.45 1.54 -12.14
C ILE A 64 39.44 1.18 -13.25
N GLU A 65 40.05 2.19 -13.88
CA GLU A 65 41.10 1.99 -14.88
C GLU A 65 42.42 2.51 -14.35
N ASP A 66 43.45 1.67 -14.37
CA ASP A 66 44.82 2.09 -14.13
C ASP A 66 45.32 2.77 -15.41
N LEU A 67 45.10 4.08 -15.51
CA LEU A 67 45.69 4.89 -16.55
C LEU A 67 47.02 5.40 -16.00
N ASP A 68 48.13 4.93 -16.56
CA ASP A 68 49.49 5.37 -16.22
C ASP A 68 49.77 6.79 -16.78
N ALA A 69 48.83 7.72 -16.55
CA ALA A 69 48.79 9.08 -17.07
C ALA A 69 48.83 10.11 -15.94
N GLU A 70 49.69 11.12 -16.09
CA GLU A 70 49.77 12.25 -15.17
C GLU A 70 48.67 13.28 -15.48
N VAL A 71 47.78 13.52 -14.51
CA VAL A 71 46.67 14.47 -14.61
C VAL A 71 46.76 15.54 -13.53
N ASN A 72 46.33 16.75 -13.87
CA ASN A 72 46.18 17.86 -12.92
C ASN A 72 44.95 17.61 -12.04
N VAL A 73 45.12 17.68 -10.72
CA VAL A 73 44.08 17.43 -9.72
C VAL A 73 43.96 18.64 -8.80
N ASP A 74 42.77 19.22 -8.71
CA ASP A 74 42.48 20.30 -7.76
C ASP A 74 42.44 19.75 -6.33
N VAL A 75 43.27 20.32 -5.46
CA VAL A 75 43.27 20.11 -4.02
C VAL A 75 42.16 20.95 -3.43
N LEU A 76 41.13 20.33 -2.85
CA LEU A 76 40.02 21.03 -2.22
C LEU A 76 40.25 21.26 -0.72
N ASP A 77 39.67 22.31 -0.13
CA ASP A 77 39.55 22.45 1.32
C ASP A 77 38.40 21.60 1.91
N GLU A 78 38.21 21.63 3.24
CA GLU A 78 37.11 20.90 3.91
C GLU A 78 35.70 21.38 3.51
N GLN A 79 35.61 22.53 2.85
CA GLN A 79 34.37 23.13 2.35
C GLN A 79 34.15 22.83 0.86
N GLY A 80 35.11 22.17 0.21
CA GLY A 80 35.04 21.76 -1.19
C GLY A 80 35.48 22.80 -2.20
N HIS A 81 36.21 23.85 -1.78
CA HIS A 81 36.78 24.86 -2.66
C HIS A 81 38.19 24.47 -3.11
N ALA A 82 38.51 24.68 -4.39
CA ALA A 82 39.85 24.41 -4.91
C ALA A 82 40.86 25.42 -4.32
N VAL A 83 41.81 24.91 -3.54
CA VAL A 83 42.88 25.69 -2.90
C VAL A 83 44.23 25.54 -3.61
N ALA A 84 44.43 24.49 -4.42
CA ALA A 84 45.61 24.31 -5.28
C ALA A 84 45.32 23.33 -6.42
N THR A 85 46.23 23.17 -7.38
CA THR A 85 46.16 22.13 -8.42
C THR A 85 47.52 21.42 -8.52
N GLU A 86 47.53 20.09 -8.45
CA GLU A 86 48.75 19.26 -8.46
C GLU A 86 48.77 18.24 -9.61
N ARG A 87 49.92 17.99 -10.24
CA ARG A 87 50.08 16.90 -11.21
C ARG A 87 50.29 15.55 -10.51
N ARG A 88 49.47 14.54 -10.84
CA ARG A 88 49.54 13.20 -10.23
C ARG A 88 49.29 12.09 -11.25
N ARG A 89 50.02 10.98 -11.15
CA ARG A 89 49.65 9.71 -11.79
C ARG A 89 48.38 9.17 -11.12
N ARG A 90 47.35 8.84 -11.90
CA ARG A 90 46.00 8.61 -11.38
C ARG A 90 45.37 7.35 -11.98
N ILE A 91 44.91 6.43 -11.13
CA ILE A 91 43.90 5.44 -11.52
C ILE A 91 42.59 6.21 -11.73
N VAL A 92 42.20 6.38 -12.99
CA VAL A 92 41.05 7.18 -13.35
C VAL A 92 39.80 6.32 -13.15
N CYS A 93 38.94 6.77 -12.23
CA CYS A 93 37.55 6.36 -12.26
C CYS A 93 36.87 7.13 -13.40
N ALA A 94 36.74 6.52 -14.58
CA ALA A 94 36.19 7.19 -15.76
C ALA A 94 34.67 7.13 -15.73
N SER A 95 33.97 8.19 -15.33
CA SER A 95 32.51 8.31 -15.44
C SER A 95 32.10 8.85 -16.80
N ASN A 96 32.32 8.11 -17.90
CA ASN A 96 31.94 8.57 -19.24
C ASN A 96 31.55 7.43 -20.21
N TRP A 97 30.73 6.50 -19.74
CA TRP A 97 30.10 5.49 -20.58
C TRP A 97 28.60 5.48 -20.26
N LYS A 98 27.75 5.80 -21.25
CA LYS A 98 26.29 5.72 -21.13
C LYS A 98 25.83 4.34 -21.55
N ILE A 99 25.14 3.63 -20.65
CA ILE A 99 24.35 2.46 -20.97
C ILE A 99 22.89 2.85 -20.79
N PHE A 100 22.06 2.57 -21.78
CA PHE A 100 20.65 2.95 -21.75
C PHE A 100 19.89 2.10 -20.71
N PRO A 101 18.93 2.69 -19.98
CA PRO A 101 18.21 2.01 -18.90
C PRO A 101 17.47 0.76 -19.39
N THR A 102 17.45 -0.26 -18.54
CA THR A 102 16.79 -1.56 -18.74
C THR A 102 15.27 -1.52 -18.57
N TYR A 103 14.70 -0.33 -18.31
CA TYR A 103 13.27 -0.11 -18.23
C TYR A 103 12.96 1.31 -18.71
N VAL A 104 12.00 1.45 -19.63
CA VAL A 104 11.52 2.76 -20.09
C VAL A 104 10.86 3.44 -18.89
N THR A 105 11.38 4.57 -18.46
CA THR A 105 10.72 5.34 -17.40
C THR A 105 9.32 5.74 -17.86
N PRO A 106 8.32 5.90 -16.96
CA PRO A 106 6.99 6.40 -17.34
C PRO A 106 7.05 7.72 -18.11
N LYS A 107 8.07 8.54 -17.83
CA LYS A 107 8.36 9.81 -18.53
C LYS A 107 8.83 9.58 -19.97
N GLU A 108 9.71 8.61 -20.23
CA GLU A 108 10.11 8.23 -21.58
C GLU A 108 9.01 7.47 -22.35
N GLN A 109 8.11 6.77 -21.66
CA GLN A 109 6.90 6.21 -22.26
C GLN A 109 5.94 7.32 -22.71
N GLN A 110 5.77 8.37 -21.90
CA GLN A 110 5.01 9.56 -22.28
C GLN A 110 5.65 10.33 -23.43
N ASP A 111 6.98 10.49 -23.45
CA ASP A 111 7.69 11.16 -24.54
C ASP A 111 7.68 10.33 -25.84
N ARG A 112 7.68 9.00 -25.75
CA ARG A 112 7.44 8.09 -26.90
C ARG A 112 6.00 8.11 -27.38
N ALA A 113 5.02 8.17 -26.48
CA ALA A 113 3.61 8.32 -26.84
C ALA A 113 3.36 9.64 -27.58
N LYS A 114 3.93 10.75 -27.09
CA LYS A 114 3.87 12.07 -27.75
C LYS A 114 4.57 12.10 -29.10
N ASN A 115 5.68 11.37 -29.27
CA ASN A 115 6.36 11.26 -30.58
C ASN A 115 5.60 10.36 -31.56
N ASN A 116 4.93 9.30 -31.10
CA ASN A 116 4.05 8.47 -31.93
C ASN A 116 2.79 9.23 -32.36
N GLU A 117 2.22 10.07 -31.49
CA GLU A 117 1.09 10.94 -31.83
C GLU A 117 1.46 11.94 -32.94
N ARG A 118 2.68 12.50 -32.91
CA ARG A 118 3.22 13.37 -33.97
C ARG A 118 3.45 12.65 -35.30
N GLN A 119 3.73 11.35 -35.29
CA GLN A 119 3.82 10.55 -36.53
C GLN A 119 2.44 10.23 -37.12
N THR A 120 1.41 10.06 -36.28
CA THR A 120 0.04 9.82 -36.76
C THR A 120 -0.68 11.07 -37.27
N SER A 121 -0.20 12.27 -36.93
CA SER A 121 -0.79 13.56 -37.40
C SER A 121 -0.29 14.03 -38.76
N GLY A 122 0.52 13.23 -39.48
CA GLY A 122 0.84 13.48 -40.89
C GLY A 122 1.82 14.63 -41.17
N GLU A 123 2.67 15.02 -40.22
CA GLU A 123 3.82 15.88 -40.53
C GLU A 123 5.02 15.00 -40.93
N ALA A 124 5.20 14.84 -42.25
CA ALA A 124 6.37 14.19 -42.83
C ALA A 124 7.63 15.03 -42.55
N GLY A 125 8.38 14.64 -41.52
CA GLY A 125 9.69 15.19 -41.18
C GLY A 125 10.72 14.08 -40.98
N THR A 126 11.42 13.72 -42.07
CA THR A 126 12.72 13.03 -42.13
C THR A 126 13.02 11.89 -41.13
N THR A 127 13.02 10.67 -41.65
CA THR A 127 13.72 9.48 -41.16
C THR A 127 15.22 9.73 -40.93
N THR A 128 15.62 10.21 -39.74
CA THR A 128 17.05 10.26 -39.36
C THR A 128 17.34 10.04 -37.86
N LYS A 129 16.35 10.01 -36.95
CA LYS A 129 16.63 9.92 -35.49
C LYS A 129 16.72 8.51 -34.91
N GLU A 130 16.00 7.53 -35.44
CA GLU A 130 16.04 6.15 -34.91
C GLU A 130 17.28 5.37 -35.40
N GLU A 131 17.74 5.60 -36.63
CA GLU A 131 19.02 5.05 -37.11
C GLU A 131 20.22 5.71 -36.41
N SER A 132 20.18 7.03 -36.17
CA SER A 132 21.26 7.71 -35.43
C SER A 132 21.39 7.25 -33.97
N GLN A 133 20.30 6.79 -33.34
CA GLN A 133 20.33 6.25 -31.98
C GLN A 133 20.91 4.83 -31.91
N LYS A 134 20.71 4.01 -32.96
CA LYS A 134 21.36 2.69 -33.07
C LYS A 134 22.84 2.78 -33.41
N GLU A 135 23.25 3.75 -34.23
CA GLU A 135 24.68 4.02 -34.50
C GLU A 135 25.45 4.57 -33.30
N ALA A 136 24.77 5.25 -32.37
CA ALA A 136 25.39 5.78 -31.15
C ALA A 136 25.72 4.68 -30.12
N ALA A 137 24.88 3.65 -30.01
CA ALA A 137 25.11 2.50 -29.15
C ALA A 137 26.22 1.62 -29.75
N PHE A 138 27.27 1.33 -28.98
CA PHE A 138 28.47 0.58 -29.44
C PHE A 138 29.38 1.29 -30.45
N SER A 139 29.25 2.62 -30.59
CA SER A 139 30.11 3.45 -31.45
C SER A 139 31.62 3.36 -31.15
N TYR A 140 31.98 2.89 -29.96
CA TYR A 140 33.36 2.63 -29.52
C TYR A 140 33.97 1.32 -30.07
N LEU A 141 33.17 0.43 -30.67
CA LEU A 141 33.67 -0.76 -31.34
C LEU A 141 34.08 -0.38 -32.77
N GLU A 142 35.25 -0.85 -33.19
CA GLU A 142 35.89 -0.41 -34.43
C GLU A 142 35.23 -1.00 -35.67
N THR A 143 34.72 -2.23 -35.57
CA THR A 143 34.11 -2.93 -36.71
C THR A 143 32.59 -3.03 -36.59
N GLU A 144 31.90 -2.96 -37.74
CA GLU A 144 30.45 -3.15 -37.82
C GLU A 144 30.04 -4.58 -37.38
N GLN A 145 30.94 -5.55 -37.56
CA GLN A 145 30.76 -6.92 -37.13
C GLN A 145 30.74 -7.05 -35.60
N GLU A 146 31.67 -6.40 -34.89
CA GLU A 146 31.69 -6.37 -33.42
C GLU A 146 30.45 -5.66 -32.87
N ARG A 147 29.99 -4.59 -33.52
CA ARG A 147 28.74 -3.90 -33.14
C ARG A 147 27.52 -4.80 -33.27
N ALA A 148 27.45 -5.60 -34.33
CA ALA A 148 26.35 -6.54 -34.55
C ALA A 148 26.34 -7.68 -33.51
N ASP A 149 27.50 -8.27 -33.21
CA ASP A 149 27.61 -9.32 -32.18
C ASP A 149 27.33 -8.76 -30.77
N ALA A 150 27.79 -7.54 -30.46
CA ALA A 150 27.49 -6.85 -29.20
C ALA A 150 25.99 -6.52 -29.04
N ALA A 151 25.34 -6.07 -30.12
CA ALA A 151 23.89 -5.82 -30.12
C ALA A 151 23.09 -7.10 -29.89
N PHE A 152 23.49 -8.22 -30.50
CA PHE A 152 22.85 -9.53 -30.31
C PHE A 152 22.99 -10.04 -28.87
N LEU A 153 24.18 -9.93 -28.27
CA LEU A 153 24.40 -10.28 -26.87
C LEU A 153 23.57 -9.38 -25.94
N MET A 154 23.53 -8.07 -26.20
CA MET A 154 22.72 -7.12 -25.44
C MET A 154 21.23 -7.44 -25.49
N GLU A 155 20.70 -7.82 -26.65
CA GLU A 155 19.29 -8.20 -26.80
C GLU A 155 18.92 -9.43 -25.96
N ASP A 156 19.79 -10.45 -25.90
CA ASP A 156 19.57 -11.63 -25.04
C ASP A 156 19.60 -11.24 -23.55
N PHE A 157 20.59 -10.45 -23.12
CA PHE A 157 20.64 -9.93 -21.74
C PHE A 157 19.35 -9.19 -21.37
N LEU A 158 18.92 -8.24 -22.20
CA LEU A 158 17.71 -7.44 -21.96
C LEU A 158 16.44 -8.29 -21.96
N THR A 159 16.37 -9.33 -22.79
CA THR A 159 15.21 -10.22 -22.87
C THR A 159 15.10 -11.11 -21.64
N ARG A 160 16.22 -11.65 -21.14
CA ARG A 160 16.23 -12.43 -19.89
C ARG A 160 15.90 -11.58 -18.67
N ARG A 161 16.49 -10.39 -18.56
CA ARG A 161 16.17 -9.44 -17.48
C ARG A 161 14.68 -9.09 -17.47
N ARG A 162 14.06 -8.85 -18.63
CA ARG A 162 12.61 -8.61 -18.74
C ARG A 162 11.75 -9.80 -18.28
N ARG A 163 12.24 -11.02 -18.47
CA ARG A 163 11.55 -12.25 -18.07
C ARG A 163 11.69 -12.55 -16.57
N GLU A 164 12.86 -12.32 -15.99
CA GLU A 164 13.21 -12.84 -14.66
C GLU A 164 13.35 -11.77 -13.57
N CYS A 165 13.75 -10.55 -13.92
CA CYS A 165 13.93 -9.45 -12.97
C CYS A 165 12.65 -8.59 -12.85
N THR A 166 11.52 -9.21 -12.48
CA THR A 166 10.20 -8.56 -12.43
C THR A 166 9.92 -7.75 -11.17
N GLU A 167 10.76 -7.90 -10.14
CA GLU A 167 10.71 -7.20 -8.86
C GLU A 167 11.77 -6.08 -8.78
N GLY A 168 11.68 -5.19 -7.78
CA GLY A 168 12.79 -4.27 -7.49
C GLY A 168 14.04 -5.09 -7.18
N HIS A 169 15.18 -4.74 -7.76
CA HIS A 169 16.39 -5.56 -7.67
C HIS A 169 17.65 -4.72 -7.83
N VAL A 170 18.75 -5.27 -7.33
CA VAL A 170 20.11 -4.82 -7.66
C VAL A 170 20.67 -5.80 -8.69
N LEU A 171 21.31 -5.29 -9.73
CA LEU A 171 22.00 -6.11 -10.71
C LEU A 171 23.49 -5.75 -10.72
N CYS A 172 24.31 -6.72 -10.37
CA CYS A 172 25.77 -6.64 -10.43
C CYS A 172 26.26 -7.21 -11.77
N PHE A 173 26.93 -6.37 -12.55
CA PHE A 173 27.57 -6.75 -13.80
C PHE A 173 29.08 -6.59 -13.67
N LEU A 174 29.78 -7.72 -13.48
CA LEU A 174 31.22 -7.76 -13.36
C LEU A 174 31.82 -8.19 -14.71
N LEU A 175 32.18 -7.19 -15.53
CA LEU A 175 32.69 -7.40 -16.89
C LEU A 175 34.01 -8.19 -16.94
N PHE A 176 35.00 -7.79 -16.14
CA PHE A 176 36.26 -8.51 -15.98
C PHE A 176 36.99 -8.00 -14.72
N THR A 177 37.92 -8.80 -14.18
CA THR A 177 38.97 -8.32 -13.28
C THR A 177 40.28 -8.42 -14.03
N ASP A 178 41.05 -7.34 -14.06
CA ASP A 178 42.36 -7.31 -14.70
C ASP A 178 43.21 -8.51 -14.23
N PRO A 179 43.89 -9.25 -15.14
CA PRO A 179 44.69 -10.42 -14.80
C PRO A 179 45.66 -10.20 -13.64
N ASP A 180 46.28 -9.01 -13.55
CA ASP A 180 47.25 -8.69 -12.49
C ASP A 180 46.61 -8.59 -11.10
N TYR A 181 45.29 -8.49 -11.03
CA TYR A 181 44.50 -8.35 -9.81
C TYR A 181 43.55 -9.53 -9.55
N GLN A 182 43.55 -10.54 -10.43
CA GLN A 182 42.84 -11.79 -10.19
C GLN A 182 43.45 -12.53 -8.99
N GLY A 183 42.59 -13.11 -8.15
CA GLY A 183 43.02 -13.78 -6.90
C GLY A 183 43.49 -12.86 -5.77
N LYS A 184 43.66 -11.54 -6.00
CA LYS A 184 44.07 -10.57 -4.98
C LYS A 184 42.92 -9.96 -4.17
N GLY A 185 41.70 -10.49 -4.33
CA GLY A 185 40.52 -10.08 -3.57
C GLY A 185 39.71 -8.91 -4.17
N CYS A 186 40.16 -8.32 -5.29
CA CYS A 186 39.45 -7.21 -5.96
C CYS A 186 38.02 -7.61 -6.39
N GLY A 187 37.85 -8.75 -7.06
CA GLY A 187 36.52 -9.23 -7.46
C GLY A 187 35.60 -9.52 -6.27
N ARG A 188 36.14 -10.06 -5.16
CA ARG A 188 35.39 -10.27 -3.91
C ARG A 188 34.93 -8.94 -3.32
N MET A 189 35.79 -7.93 -3.29
CA MET A 189 35.41 -6.61 -2.77
C MET A 189 34.30 -5.96 -3.60
N MET A 190 34.42 -5.97 -4.92
CA MET A 190 33.41 -5.38 -5.81
C MET A 190 32.05 -6.05 -5.62
N MET A 191 32.02 -7.38 -5.59
CA MET A 191 30.80 -8.14 -5.35
C MET A 191 30.22 -7.91 -3.96
N GLN A 192 31.07 -7.75 -2.94
CA GLN A 192 30.63 -7.43 -1.58
C GLN A 192 29.92 -6.08 -1.53
N TRP A 193 30.47 -5.06 -2.18
CA TRP A 193 29.82 -3.74 -2.24
C TRP A 193 28.42 -3.82 -2.88
N GLY A 194 28.28 -4.51 -4.02
CA GLY A 194 26.98 -4.68 -4.66
C GLY A 194 25.98 -5.47 -3.80
N ASN A 195 26.46 -6.48 -3.08
CA ASN A 195 25.63 -7.22 -2.11
C ASN A 195 25.22 -6.35 -0.92
N ASP A 196 26.11 -5.53 -0.39
CA ASP A 196 25.84 -4.66 0.75
C ASP A 196 24.80 -3.59 0.38
N VAL A 197 24.86 -3.07 -0.85
CA VAL A 197 23.82 -2.19 -1.41
C VAL A 197 22.49 -2.92 -1.52
N ALA A 198 22.49 -4.13 -2.09
CA ALA A 198 21.27 -4.95 -2.20
C ALA A 198 20.65 -5.27 -0.83
N ASP A 199 21.48 -5.62 0.15
CA ASP A 199 21.06 -5.92 1.51
C ASP A 199 20.48 -4.68 2.23
N ALA A 200 21.09 -3.52 2.03
CA ALA A 200 20.59 -2.28 2.62
C ALA A 200 19.28 -1.79 2.01
N LEU A 201 19.11 -2.01 0.71
CA LEU A 201 17.84 -1.74 0.01
C LEU A 201 16.81 -2.87 0.22
N MET A 202 17.19 -3.96 0.87
CA MET A 202 16.37 -5.17 1.05
C MET A 202 15.87 -5.74 -0.30
N LEU A 203 16.70 -5.61 -1.33
CA LEU A 203 16.40 -6.06 -2.67
C LEU A 203 17.16 -7.37 -2.97
N PRO A 204 16.58 -8.26 -3.80
CA PRO A 204 17.33 -9.38 -4.36
C PRO A 204 18.46 -8.85 -5.25
N CYS A 205 19.58 -9.54 -5.24
CA CYS A 205 20.74 -9.20 -6.06
C CYS A 205 20.90 -10.23 -7.18
N TRP A 206 20.93 -9.77 -8.42
CA TRP A 206 21.22 -10.58 -9.59
C TRP A 206 22.66 -10.36 -10.02
N ILE A 207 23.28 -11.40 -10.57
CA ILE A 207 24.59 -11.29 -11.21
C ILE A 207 24.56 -11.93 -12.59
N GLU A 208 25.15 -11.19 -13.53
CA GLU A 208 25.51 -11.67 -14.86
C GLU A 208 27.03 -11.53 -15.00
N ALA A 209 27.74 -12.65 -14.96
CA ALA A 209 29.20 -12.63 -14.91
C ALA A 209 29.83 -13.92 -15.48
N SER A 210 31.16 -13.91 -15.63
CA SER A 210 31.86 -15.01 -16.30
C SER A 210 31.87 -16.31 -15.46
N PRO A 211 31.89 -17.49 -16.11
CA PRO A 211 31.91 -18.78 -15.44
C PRO A 211 33.08 -19.01 -14.48
N GLU A 212 34.22 -18.37 -14.72
CA GLU A 212 35.45 -18.51 -13.93
C GLU A 212 35.25 -18.02 -12.49
N GLY A 213 34.32 -17.10 -12.27
CA GLY A 213 33.97 -16.56 -10.95
C GLY A 213 32.95 -17.39 -10.15
N GLU A 214 32.43 -18.51 -10.69
CA GLU A 214 31.28 -19.24 -10.11
C GLU A 214 31.47 -19.60 -8.63
N LEU A 215 32.67 -20.02 -8.26
CA LEU A 215 32.99 -20.40 -6.88
C LEU A 215 32.84 -19.20 -5.92
N LEU A 216 33.29 -18.01 -6.35
CA LEU A 216 33.15 -16.78 -5.57
C LEU A 216 31.67 -16.40 -5.43
N TYR A 217 30.88 -16.48 -6.50
CA TYR A 217 29.45 -16.14 -6.47
C TYR A 217 28.67 -17.06 -5.53
N LYS A 218 28.92 -18.37 -5.60
CA LYS A 218 28.32 -19.35 -4.68
C LYS A 218 28.70 -19.11 -3.22
N GLN A 219 29.98 -18.78 -2.95
CA GLN A 219 30.43 -18.42 -1.60
C GLN A 219 29.72 -17.17 -1.05
N MET A 220 29.26 -16.28 -1.93
CA MET A 220 28.54 -15.06 -1.58
C MET A 220 27.02 -15.23 -1.51
N GLY A 221 26.52 -16.46 -1.64
CA GLY A 221 25.10 -16.78 -1.49
C GLY A 221 24.28 -16.62 -2.76
N TYR A 222 24.93 -16.56 -3.94
CA TYR A 222 24.21 -16.62 -5.21
C TYR A 222 23.86 -18.08 -5.55
N GLU A 223 22.59 -18.30 -5.88
CA GLU A 223 22.08 -19.57 -6.36
C GLU A 223 22.06 -19.56 -7.89
N GLY A 224 22.63 -20.62 -8.50
CA GLY A 224 22.67 -20.75 -9.95
C GLY A 224 21.28 -20.97 -10.52
N ARG A 225 20.85 -20.11 -11.44
CA ARG A 225 19.58 -20.24 -12.16
C ARG A 225 19.80 -20.84 -13.54
N GLU A 226 20.72 -20.26 -14.31
CA GLU A 226 20.99 -20.68 -15.68
C GLU A 226 22.46 -20.39 -16.04
N ARG A 227 23.08 -21.31 -16.79
CA ARG A 227 24.38 -21.12 -17.44
C ARG A 227 24.09 -20.91 -18.92
N VAL A 228 24.25 -19.68 -19.39
CA VAL A 228 23.81 -19.26 -20.71
C VAL A 228 24.97 -19.38 -21.68
N LYS A 229 24.72 -20.07 -22.80
CA LYS A 229 25.66 -20.21 -23.92
C LYS A 229 25.05 -19.57 -25.16
N ILE A 230 25.65 -18.49 -25.64
CA ILE A 230 25.20 -17.77 -26.82
C ILE A 230 26.25 -17.93 -27.90
N GLN A 231 25.88 -18.60 -28.99
CA GLN A 231 26.69 -18.64 -30.18
C GLN A 231 26.41 -17.37 -30.99
N THR A 232 27.34 -16.41 -30.97
CA THR A 232 27.33 -15.33 -31.96
C THR A 232 27.84 -15.88 -33.30
N LYS A 233 27.83 -15.05 -34.34
CA LYS A 233 28.35 -15.47 -35.64
C LYS A 233 29.85 -15.80 -35.60
N HIS A 234 30.59 -15.28 -34.63
CA HIS A 234 32.06 -15.33 -34.61
C HIS A 234 32.65 -16.01 -33.37
N PHE A 235 31.94 -16.04 -32.23
CA PHE A 235 32.43 -16.68 -31.02
C PHE A 235 31.31 -17.22 -30.14
N LEU A 236 31.64 -18.19 -29.30
CA LEU A 236 30.74 -18.67 -28.25
C LEU A 236 30.95 -17.82 -27.01
N SER A 237 29.92 -17.11 -26.57
CA SER A 237 29.90 -16.41 -25.29
C SER A 237 29.22 -17.30 -24.25
N GLU A 238 29.84 -17.45 -23.08
CA GLU A 238 29.26 -18.15 -21.95
C GLU A 238 29.26 -17.24 -20.72
N TYR A 239 28.13 -17.13 -20.04
CA TYR A 239 28.02 -16.41 -18.78
C TYR A 239 27.03 -17.08 -17.83
N LEU A 240 27.15 -16.74 -16.55
CA LEU A 240 26.28 -17.21 -15.49
C LEU A 240 25.21 -16.17 -15.20
N HIS A 241 23.96 -16.62 -15.13
CA HIS A 241 22.85 -15.84 -14.59
C HIS A 241 22.46 -16.44 -13.24
N MET A 242 22.78 -15.71 -12.16
CA MET A 242 22.57 -16.20 -10.79
C MET A 242 21.82 -15.17 -9.95
N ARG A 243 21.06 -15.66 -8.97
CA ARG A 243 20.24 -14.83 -8.08
C ARG A 243 20.63 -15.08 -6.63
N ARG A 244 20.85 -14.00 -5.89
CA ARG A 244 20.87 -13.98 -4.43
C ARG A 244 19.54 -13.41 -3.94
N PRO A 245 18.75 -14.17 -3.16
CA PRO A 245 17.47 -13.68 -2.65
C PRO A 245 17.68 -12.46 -1.74
N ALA A 246 16.67 -11.60 -1.67
CA ALA A 246 16.67 -10.48 -0.73
C ALA A 246 16.86 -11.01 0.70
N THR A 247 17.70 -10.36 1.49
CA THR A 247 17.84 -10.67 2.91
C THR A 247 16.53 -10.37 3.62
N VAL A 248 15.90 -11.39 4.22
CA VAL A 248 14.61 -11.27 4.94
C VAL A 248 14.79 -10.66 6.35
N GLY A 249 15.74 -9.74 6.53
CA GLY A 249 16.05 -9.15 7.83
C GLY A 249 16.64 -7.75 7.70
N ARG A 250 15.97 -6.74 8.29
CA ARG A 250 16.44 -5.35 8.35
C ARG A 250 17.82 -5.26 9.05
N VAL A 251 18.86 -4.88 8.32
CA VAL A 251 19.95 -4.07 8.89
C VAL A 251 19.57 -2.62 8.67
N ARG A 252 19.08 -1.96 9.71
CA ARG A 252 18.89 -0.50 9.71
C ARG A 252 20.28 0.12 9.93
N LEU A 253 20.83 0.78 8.90
CA LEU A 253 21.91 1.76 9.10
C LEU A 253 21.29 3.00 9.75
N GLU A 254 21.05 2.93 11.06
CA GLU A 254 20.92 4.15 11.86
C GLU A 254 22.31 4.79 11.95
N GLY A 255 22.43 6.05 11.54
CA GLY A 255 23.67 6.81 11.46
C GLY A 255 24.37 7.05 12.80
N LYS A 256 24.93 5.99 13.40
CA LYS A 256 25.98 6.07 14.41
C LYS A 256 27.05 5.01 14.14
N THR A 257 28.23 5.52 13.86
CA THR A 257 29.50 4.80 13.76
C THR A 257 29.71 3.85 14.93
N THR A 258 29.62 2.54 14.69
CA THR A 258 30.40 1.53 15.42
C THR A 258 30.75 0.36 14.48
N PRO A 259 32.05 0.05 14.26
CA PRO A 259 32.45 -1.16 13.57
C PRO A 259 32.31 -2.34 14.54
N PHE A 260 31.93 -3.52 14.03
CA PHE A 260 31.69 -4.80 14.72
C PHE A 260 30.26 -5.07 15.22
N ALA A 261 29.48 -5.74 14.37
CA ALA A 261 28.36 -6.60 14.78
C ALA A 261 28.14 -7.77 13.79
N PHE A 262 29.22 -8.41 13.32
CA PHE A 262 29.15 -9.74 12.73
C PHE A 262 29.55 -10.73 13.82
N LEU A 263 28.64 -11.63 14.18
CA LEU A 263 28.62 -12.57 15.32
C LEU A 263 27.69 -12.15 16.48
N ARG A 264 26.37 -12.28 16.27
CA ARG A 264 25.38 -12.86 17.22
C ARG A 264 23.94 -12.59 16.75
N GLY A 265 23.13 -13.66 16.75
CA GLY A 265 21.69 -13.68 17.03
C GLY A 265 20.74 -12.72 16.30
N ARG A 266 19.80 -13.29 15.53
CA ARG A 266 18.61 -12.64 14.96
C ARG A 266 17.94 -11.68 15.95
N ALA A 267 17.65 -10.45 15.51
CA ALA A 267 16.75 -9.53 16.21
C ALA A 267 15.86 -8.78 15.19
N THR A 268 14.56 -9.05 15.26
CA THR A 268 13.49 -8.25 14.67
C THR A 268 13.43 -6.89 15.36
N TRP A 269 13.12 -5.82 14.63
CA TRP A 269 13.05 -4.48 15.19
C TRP A 269 12.05 -4.44 16.36
N THR A 270 12.58 -4.25 17.56
CA THR A 270 11.82 -4.13 18.81
C THR A 270 11.77 -2.66 19.19
N CYS A 271 10.61 -2.20 19.68
CA CYS A 271 10.45 -0.86 20.24
C CYS A 271 11.59 -0.53 21.24
N PRO A 272 12.12 0.72 21.29
CA PRO A 272 13.21 1.10 22.18
C PRO A 272 13.02 0.74 23.67
N ARG A 273 11.76 0.59 24.13
CA ARG A 273 11.45 0.15 25.50
C ARG A 273 11.79 -1.33 25.76
N CYS A 274 11.67 -2.19 24.74
CA CYS A 274 11.92 -3.63 24.85
C CYS A 274 13.42 -3.97 24.85
N LYS A 275 14.26 -3.07 24.32
CA LYS A 275 15.72 -3.23 24.30
C LYS A 275 16.36 -3.10 25.69
N ASN A 276 15.70 -2.39 26.62
CA ASN A 276 16.23 -2.11 27.97
C ASN A 276 15.90 -3.18 29.01
N LEU A 277 15.18 -4.25 28.65
CA LEU A 277 14.83 -5.35 29.57
C LEU A 277 15.72 -6.60 29.39
N GLN A 278 16.71 -6.56 28.49
CA GLN A 278 17.59 -7.70 28.22
C GLN A 278 18.88 -7.68 29.06
N ASN A 279 18.76 -8.17 30.31
CA ASN A 279 19.78 -8.86 31.17
C ASN A 279 20.87 -8.04 31.93
N PRO A 280 21.39 -8.54 33.10
CA PRO A 280 21.60 -9.96 33.44
C PRO A 280 21.13 -10.51 34.82
N PHE A 281 20.72 -11.79 34.81
CA PHE A 281 20.87 -12.90 35.79
C PHE A 281 20.84 -12.61 37.32
N ASP A 282 19.94 -13.24 38.10
CA ASP A 282 20.12 -14.58 38.73
C ASP A 282 19.12 -14.90 39.88
N LYS A 283 18.78 -16.20 40.01
CA LYS A 283 18.17 -16.97 41.14
C LYS A 283 16.63 -17.08 41.36
N PRO A 284 16.14 -18.30 41.67
CA PRO A 284 14.73 -18.57 41.96
C PRO A 284 14.39 -18.38 43.45
N ARG A 285 13.28 -17.72 43.77
CA ARG A 285 12.68 -17.82 45.11
C ARG A 285 11.15 -17.97 45.09
N ARG A 286 10.75 -18.91 45.93
CA ARG A 286 9.42 -19.44 46.28
C ARG A 286 8.41 -18.38 46.71
N GLY A 287 7.14 -18.63 46.37
CA GLY A 287 6.05 -18.83 47.35
C GLY A 287 5.20 -17.61 47.75
N PHE A 288 3.92 -17.65 47.34
CA PHE A 288 2.69 -17.05 47.95
C PHE A 288 2.69 -15.51 48.12
N THR A 289 1.60 -14.74 47.99
CA THR A 289 0.18 -14.92 48.33
C THR A 289 -0.67 -13.97 47.47
N SER A 290 -1.90 -14.36 47.13
CA SER A 290 -2.91 -13.46 46.60
C SER A 290 -3.30 -12.38 47.62
N SER A 291 -3.18 -11.11 47.27
CA SER A 291 -4.02 -10.07 47.88
C SER A 291 -4.54 -9.14 46.78
N ARG A 292 -5.84 -9.27 46.46
CA ARG A 292 -6.58 -8.26 45.71
C ARG A 292 -6.51 -6.94 46.50
N ARG A 293 -6.00 -5.87 45.90
CA ARG A 293 -6.26 -4.50 46.38
C ARG A 293 -7.20 -3.80 45.42
N PRO A 294 -8.17 -3.03 45.90
CA PRO A 294 -9.12 -2.30 45.06
C PRO A 294 -8.41 -1.12 44.39
N VAL A 295 -8.69 -0.92 43.09
CA VAL A 295 -8.23 0.23 42.30
C VAL A 295 -8.90 1.49 42.86
N ARG A 296 -8.10 2.43 43.37
CA ARG A 296 -8.58 3.73 43.86
C ARG A 296 -8.52 4.74 42.70
N VAL A 297 -9.68 5.18 42.23
CA VAL A 297 -9.79 6.26 41.24
C VAL A 297 -9.45 7.59 41.94
N VAL A 298 -8.36 8.23 41.56
CA VAL A 298 -7.99 9.58 42.03
C VAL A 298 -8.30 10.60 40.93
N ARG A 299 -9.10 11.62 41.25
CA ARG A 299 -9.43 12.75 40.36
C ARG A 299 -8.23 13.72 40.26
N PRO A 300 -7.86 14.22 39.06
CA PRO A 300 -6.60 14.91 38.83
C PRO A 300 -6.77 16.44 38.97
N ARG A 301 -6.92 16.97 40.19
CA ARG A 301 -6.98 18.43 40.36
C ARG A 301 -6.04 19.04 41.40
N GLN A 302 -5.35 18.26 42.23
CA GLN A 302 -4.52 18.83 43.31
C GLN A 302 -3.09 18.28 43.40
N ALA A 303 -2.76 17.17 42.72
CA ALA A 303 -1.44 16.55 42.82
C ALA A 303 -0.34 17.28 42.02
N VAL A 304 -0.70 18.06 41.00
CA VAL A 304 0.27 18.77 40.14
C VAL A 304 0.92 19.96 40.86
N TYR A 305 0.26 20.55 41.86
CA TYR A 305 0.81 21.71 42.59
C TYR A 305 1.94 21.36 43.55
N TRP A 306 2.01 20.12 44.04
CA TRP A 306 3.07 19.70 44.98
C TRP A 306 4.37 19.29 44.30
N ALA A 307 4.38 19.04 42.99
CA ALA A 307 5.60 18.72 42.24
C ALA A 307 6.46 19.97 41.94
N ALA A 308 5.89 21.18 42.08
CA ALA A 308 6.60 22.44 41.81
C ALA A 308 7.32 23.03 43.03
N ALA A 309 7.13 22.49 44.24
CA ALA A 309 7.81 22.94 45.45
C ALA A 309 8.75 21.82 45.93
N GLY A 310 10.06 22.05 45.76
CA GLY A 310 11.07 21.03 45.92
C GLY A 310 11.23 20.45 47.33
N GLY A 311 11.98 19.35 47.37
CA GLY A 311 12.66 18.88 48.57
C GLY A 311 11.98 17.72 49.29
N SER A 312 12.04 16.51 48.74
CA SER A 312 12.49 15.31 49.46
C SER A 312 12.27 14.00 48.67
N ALA A 313 13.20 13.07 48.91
CA ALA A 313 13.06 11.62 48.77
C ALA A 313 13.25 11.00 47.36
N GLY A 314 14.46 10.47 47.15
CA GLY A 314 14.79 9.48 46.12
C GLY A 314 14.01 8.14 46.21
N ALA A 315 13.05 8.03 47.14
CA ALA A 315 12.07 6.94 47.18
C ALA A 315 10.81 7.23 46.33
N SER A 316 10.49 8.50 46.06
CA SER A 316 9.34 8.90 45.24
C SER A 316 9.59 8.69 43.74
N LEU A 317 10.85 8.78 43.29
CA LEU A 317 11.23 8.61 41.88
C LEU A 317 10.99 7.20 41.34
N LEU A 318 10.97 6.17 42.19
CA LEU A 318 10.73 4.78 41.78
C LEU A 318 9.24 4.44 41.68
N LEU A 319 8.37 5.14 42.42
CA LEU A 319 6.91 4.92 42.37
C LEU A 319 6.21 5.84 41.35
N PHE A 320 6.80 6.99 41.01
CA PHE A 320 6.28 7.90 39.98
C PHE A 320 7.07 7.87 38.66
N GLY A 321 8.11 7.03 38.55
CA GLY A 321 8.94 6.95 37.34
C GLY A 321 8.14 6.53 36.10
N ASP A 322 7.19 5.60 36.27
CA ASP A 322 6.28 5.21 35.19
C ASP A 322 5.32 6.36 34.86
N ASP A 323 4.67 7.00 35.85
CA ASP A 323 3.74 8.13 35.61
C ASP A 323 4.40 9.35 34.94
N ILE A 324 5.64 9.66 35.31
CA ILE A 324 6.43 10.75 34.70
C ILE A 324 6.81 10.40 33.26
N LYS A 325 7.23 9.14 33.03
CA LYS A 325 7.54 8.64 31.68
C LYS A 325 6.29 8.62 30.79
N HIS A 326 5.15 8.21 31.33
CA HIS A 326 3.85 8.27 30.66
C HIS A 326 3.46 9.72 30.32
N GLY A 327 3.66 10.66 31.25
CA GLY A 327 3.42 12.08 31.01
C GLY A 327 4.32 12.68 29.92
N TRP A 328 5.60 12.33 29.91
CA TRP A 328 6.55 12.80 28.89
C TRP A 328 6.22 12.26 27.50
N LEU A 329 5.91 10.97 27.39
CA LEU A 329 5.48 10.35 26.13
C LEU A 329 4.16 10.94 25.62
N ALA A 330 3.20 11.20 26.50
CA ALA A 330 1.96 11.88 26.14
C ALA A 330 2.20 13.29 25.60
N ALA A 331 3.13 14.04 26.22
CA ALA A 331 3.53 15.37 25.76
C ALA A 331 4.24 15.31 24.41
N GLU A 332 5.12 14.34 24.18
CA GLU A 332 5.81 14.14 22.90
C GLU A 332 4.82 13.84 21.77
N ARG A 333 3.89 12.90 21.99
CA ARG A 333 2.82 12.55 21.03
C ARG A 333 1.96 13.76 20.68
N THR A 334 1.55 14.51 21.70
CA THR A 334 0.74 15.73 21.54
C THR A 334 1.52 16.81 20.78
N GLY A 335 2.79 17.03 21.15
CA GLY A 335 3.67 18.02 20.53
C GLY A 335 3.89 17.77 19.05
N ARG A 336 4.05 16.50 18.62
CA ARG A 336 4.14 16.12 17.21
C ARG A 336 2.89 16.50 16.43
N VAL A 337 1.69 16.20 16.95
CA VAL A 337 0.41 16.51 16.28
C VAL A 337 0.21 18.03 16.21
N VAL A 338 0.35 18.73 17.33
CA VAL A 338 0.11 20.18 17.40
C VAL A 338 1.09 20.96 16.52
N THR A 339 2.38 20.63 16.57
CA THR A 339 3.40 21.29 15.74
C THR A 339 3.15 21.03 14.26
N THR A 340 2.90 19.78 13.87
CA THR A 340 2.63 19.44 12.46
C THR A 340 1.39 20.17 11.96
N LEU A 341 0.32 20.20 12.74
CA LEU A 341 -0.91 20.90 12.41
C LEU A 341 -0.69 22.41 12.23
N ALA A 342 0.03 23.05 13.16
CA ALA A 342 0.32 24.48 13.08
C ALA A 342 1.13 24.84 11.83
N VAL A 343 2.15 24.04 11.51
CA VAL A 343 2.97 24.22 10.30
C VAL A 343 2.13 24.04 9.04
N CYS A 344 1.29 23.00 8.97
CA CYS A 344 0.41 22.77 7.84
C CYS A 344 -0.61 23.90 7.65
N ILE A 345 -1.28 24.36 8.73
CA ILE A 345 -2.21 25.49 8.65
C ILE A 345 -1.50 26.74 8.14
N ASN A 346 -0.28 27.01 8.60
CA ASN A 346 0.49 28.15 8.13
C ASN A 346 0.86 28.03 6.64
N ASP A 347 1.32 26.85 6.19
CA ASP A 347 1.65 26.59 4.78
C ASP A 347 0.43 26.81 3.88
N TYR A 348 -0.74 26.28 4.26
CA TYR A 348 -1.99 26.54 3.54
C TYR A 348 -2.40 28.01 3.54
N ARG A 349 -2.29 28.71 4.66
CA ARG A 349 -2.61 30.15 4.73
C ARG A 349 -1.71 30.99 3.84
N VAL A 350 -0.42 30.66 3.76
CA VAL A 350 0.51 31.34 2.87
C VAL A 350 0.13 31.06 1.42
N THR A 351 0.02 29.79 1.02
CA THR A 351 -0.31 29.42 -0.36
C THR A 351 -1.67 29.93 -0.83
N LEU A 352 -2.70 29.93 0.03
CA LEU A 352 -4.02 30.45 -0.33
C LEU A 352 -4.09 31.97 -0.41
N ASN A 353 -3.17 32.69 0.25
CA ASN A 353 -3.09 34.15 0.19
C ASN A 353 -2.16 34.65 -0.93
N GLU A 354 -1.37 33.77 -1.56
CA GLU A 354 -0.57 34.11 -2.73
C GLU A 354 -1.49 34.41 -3.92
N GLN A 355 -1.37 35.63 -4.46
CA GLN A 355 -2.05 36.02 -5.69
C GLN A 355 -1.22 35.54 -6.88
N HIS A 356 -1.83 34.70 -7.71
CA HIS A 356 -1.25 34.21 -8.97
C HIS A 356 -2.12 34.74 -10.11
N ASP A 357 -1.50 35.40 -11.08
CA ASP A 357 -2.20 35.93 -12.27
C ASP A 357 -2.64 34.82 -13.23
N ASP A 358 -1.94 33.67 -13.19
CA ASP A 358 -2.23 32.46 -13.98
C ASP A 358 -2.94 31.38 -13.13
N PRO A 359 -4.15 30.94 -13.51
CA PRO A 359 -4.86 29.84 -12.86
C PRO A 359 -4.09 28.51 -12.82
N GLU A 360 -3.23 28.22 -13.80
CA GLU A 360 -2.44 26.98 -13.79
C GLU A 360 -1.30 27.02 -12.78
N GLU A 361 -0.66 28.18 -12.61
CA GLU A 361 0.38 28.40 -11.62
C GLU A 361 -0.18 28.31 -10.19
N HIS A 362 -1.37 28.87 -9.96
CA HIS A 362 -2.09 28.71 -8.70
C HIS A 362 -2.33 27.23 -8.35
N ASN A 363 -2.83 26.45 -9.32
CA ASN A 363 -3.09 25.02 -9.13
C ASN A 363 -1.80 24.24 -8.84
N ARG A 364 -0.70 24.55 -9.54
CA ARG A 364 0.62 23.95 -9.25
C ARG A 364 1.11 24.25 -7.84
N SER A 365 0.98 25.50 -7.38
CA SER A 365 1.36 25.89 -6.01
C SER A 365 0.51 25.15 -4.97
N LEU A 366 -0.79 25.04 -5.19
CA LEU A 366 -1.72 24.35 -4.30
C LEU A 366 -1.43 22.84 -4.22
N LYS A 367 -1.19 22.16 -5.36
CA LYS A 367 -0.77 20.75 -5.39
C LYS A 367 0.55 20.53 -4.65
N ALA A 368 1.53 21.42 -4.84
CA ALA A 368 2.78 21.36 -4.09
C ALA A 368 2.56 21.53 -2.57
N CYS A 369 1.64 22.42 -2.17
CA CYS A 369 1.26 22.59 -0.77
C CYS A 369 0.56 21.34 -0.19
N HIS A 370 -0.37 20.73 -0.96
CA HIS A 370 -0.99 19.45 -0.61
C HIS A 370 0.06 18.38 -0.35
N LYS A 371 1.02 18.22 -1.26
CA LYS A 371 2.09 17.23 -1.14
C LYS A 371 2.97 17.45 0.10
N ARG A 372 3.46 18.68 0.32
CA ARG A 372 4.27 19.02 1.51
C ARG A 372 3.53 18.74 2.81
N CYS A 373 2.25 19.10 2.88
CA CYS A 373 1.45 18.88 4.08
C CYS A 373 1.13 17.39 4.29
N ALA A 374 0.88 16.64 3.21
CA ALA A 374 0.71 15.19 3.26
C ALA A 374 1.97 14.51 3.80
N ASP A 375 3.16 14.85 3.30
CA ASP A 375 4.42 14.24 3.75
C ASP A 375 4.72 14.53 5.23
N ARG A 376 4.47 15.76 5.70
CA ARG A 376 4.61 16.11 7.12
C ARG A 376 3.62 15.34 8.00
N THR A 377 2.38 15.23 7.53
CA THR A 377 1.31 14.52 8.25
C THR A 377 1.62 13.02 8.34
N LEU A 378 2.10 12.41 7.24
CA LEU A 378 2.52 11.00 7.20
C LEU A 378 3.57 10.72 8.27
N LYS A 379 4.63 11.53 8.34
CA LYS A 379 5.70 11.38 9.34
C LYS A 379 5.16 11.46 10.78
N ALA A 380 4.22 12.35 11.04
CA ALA A 380 3.58 12.47 12.35
C ALA A 380 2.71 11.24 12.69
N MET A 381 1.94 10.75 11.70
CA MET A 381 1.11 9.55 11.84
C MET A 381 1.96 8.29 12.08
N GLU A 382 3.05 8.10 11.33
CA GLU A 382 3.97 6.98 11.52
C GLU A 382 4.67 7.03 12.88
N ALA A 383 5.13 8.21 13.30
CA ALA A 383 5.82 8.37 14.58
C ALA A 383 4.91 8.12 15.78
N ASN A 384 3.62 8.48 15.69
CA ASN A 384 2.64 8.24 16.74
C ASN A 384 2.03 6.83 16.65
N GLY A 385 1.94 6.23 15.47
CA GLY A 385 1.32 4.93 15.25
C GLY A 385 -0.14 4.87 15.73
N SER A 386 -0.56 3.72 16.26
CA SER A 386 -1.88 3.58 16.89
C SER A 386 -3.01 3.96 15.92
N ILE A 387 -4.03 4.67 16.39
CA ILE A 387 -5.20 5.09 15.62
C ILE A 387 -4.86 5.97 14.41
N PHE A 388 -3.70 6.64 14.43
CA PHE A 388 -3.29 7.52 13.32
C PHE A 388 -3.00 6.73 12.06
N ILE A 389 -2.54 5.47 12.18
CA ILE A 389 -2.39 4.56 11.04
C ILE A 389 -3.76 4.26 10.44
N LYS A 390 -4.76 3.92 11.27
CA LYS A 390 -6.15 3.67 10.82
C LYS A 390 -6.75 4.92 10.16
N LEU A 391 -6.52 6.12 10.72
CA LEU A 391 -6.96 7.37 10.13
C LEU A 391 -6.32 7.61 8.75
N GLY A 392 -5.02 7.36 8.62
CA GLY A 392 -4.32 7.44 7.34
C GLY A 392 -4.82 6.44 6.31
N GLN A 393 -5.14 5.21 6.72
CA GLN A 393 -5.79 4.20 5.86
C GLN A 393 -7.16 4.68 5.37
N HIS A 394 -7.96 5.26 6.27
CA HIS A 394 -9.27 5.80 5.91
C HIS A 394 -9.14 6.92 4.86
N ILE A 395 -8.22 7.86 5.06
CA ILE A 395 -7.92 8.96 4.12
C ILE A 395 -7.39 8.43 2.79
N SER A 396 -6.46 7.47 2.81
CA SER A 396 -5.87 6.89 1.60
C SER A 396 -6.90 6.17 0.72
N SER A 397 -7.95 5.59 1.33
CA SER A 397 -9.06 4.96 0.60
C SER A 397 -10.04 5.95 -0.05
N MET A 398 -9.87 7.26 0.12
CA MET A 398 -10.79 8.31 -0.35
C MET A 398 -10.27 9.08 -1.56
N GLY A 399 -9.65 8.39 -2.53
CA GLY A 399 -9.04 9.00 -3.73
C GLY A 399 -9.99 9.82 -4.61
N TYR A 400 -11.31 9.63 -4.48
CA TYR A 400 -12.32 10.38 -5.22
C TYR A 400 -12.83 11.64 -4.48
N LEU A 401 -12.43 11.84 -3.23
CA LEU A 401 -12.93 12.91 -2.35
C LEU A 401 -11.84 13.86 -1.87
N LEU A 402 -10.63 13.34 -1.67
CA LEU A 402 -9.50 14.09 -1.12
C LEU A 402 -8.42 14.26 -2.21
N PRO A 403 -7.58 15.30 -2.10
CA PRO A 403 -6.49 15.53 -3.06
C PRO A 403 -5.62 14.28 -3.21
N THR A 404 -5.24 13.95 -4.45
CA THR A 404 -4.46 12.74 -4.74
C THR A 404 -3.14 12.74 -3.98
N GLU A 405 -2.56 13.93 -3.76
CA GLU A 405 -1.33 14.09 -2.98
C GLU A 405 -1.45 13.58 -1.54
N TYR A 406 -2.62 13.66 -0.89
CA TYR A 406 -2.82 13.02 0.42
C TYR A 406 -3.05 11.53 0.29
N THR A 407 -3.92 11.13 -0.64
CA THR A 407 -4.37 9.74 -0.72
C THR A 407 -3.25 8.79 -1.15
N GLU A 408 -2.40 9.21 -2.08
CA GLU A 408 -1.20 8.49 -2.54
C GLU A 408 -0.11 8.48 -1.47
N THR A 409 0.15 9.62 -0.82
CA THR A 409 1.17 9.72 0.23
C THR A 409 0.86 8.80 1.42
N PHE A 410 -0.41 8.53 1.70
CA PHE A 410 -0.81 7.66 2.82
C PHE A 410 -0.93 6.17 2.45
N VAL A 411 -0.72 5.78 1.18
CA VAL A 411 -0.72 4.36 0.75
C VAL A 411 0.22 3.50 1.61
N PRO A 412 1.45 3.93 1.99
CA PRO A 412 2.34 3.12 2.83
C PRO A 412 1.74 2.72 4.19
N LEU A 413 0.78 3.49 4.73
CA LEU A 413 0.08 3.18 5.99
C LEU A 413 -0.89 1.99 5.85
N GLN A 414 -1.26 1.61 4.62
CA GLN A 414 -2.05 0.41 4.35
C GLN A 414 -1.20 -0.86 4.43
N ASP A 415 0.04 -0.81 3.92
CA ASP A 415 0.89 -2.00 3.76
C ASP A 415 1.86 -2.25 4.93
N LYS A 416 2.31 -1.20 5.62
CA LYS A 416 3.31 -1.31 6.70
C LYS A 416 2.67 -1.20 8.08
N CYS A 417 1.94 -2.24 8.49
CA CYS A 417 1.39 -2.31 9.85
C CYS A 417 2.46 -2.73 10.88
N PRO A 418 2.52 -2.11 12.07
CA PRO A 418 3.47 -2.48 13.11
C PRO A 418 3.16 -3.88 13.66
N VAL A 419 4.21 -4.59 14.08
CA VAL A 419 4.09 -5.89 14.76
C VAL A 419 4.51 -5.70 16.21
N SER A 420 3.65 -6.12 17.14
CA SER A 420 3.96 -6.20 18.57
C SER A 420 4.80 -7.44 18.86
N SER A 421 5.70 -7.34 19.84
CA SER A 421 6.56 -8.47 20.22
C SER A 421 5.72 -9.56 20.89
N TYR A 422 6.16 -10.81 20.74
CA TYR A 422 5.49 -11.96 21.35
C TYR A 422 5.36 -11.79 22.87
N GLU A 423 6.40 -11.26 23.54
CA GLU A 423 6.42 -11.06 24.99
C GLU A 423 5.33 -10.07 25.43
N SER A 424 5.14 -8.98 24.68
CA SER A 424 4.08 -8.01 24.98
C SER A 424 2.68 -8.60 24.80
N ILE A 425 2.52 -9.55 23.87
CA ILE A 425 1.28 -10.26 23.62
C ILE A 425 1.03 -11.29 24.71
N GLU A 426 2.05 -12.05 25.11
CA GLU A 426 1.96 -13.00 26.22
C GLU A 426 1.56 -12.29 27.52
N GLU A 427 2.16 -11.14 27.81
CA GLU A 427 1.81 -10.32 28.98
C GLU A 427 0.36 -9.81 28.91
N MET A 428 -0.05 -9.26 27.75
CA MET A 428 -1.43 -8.82 27.53
C MET A 428 -2.42 -9.99 27.68
N TYR A 429 -2.10 -11.15 27.10
CA TYR A 429 -2.93 -12.34 27.13
C TYR A 429 -3.11 -12.85 28.56
N LEU A 430 -2.03 -12.91 29.34
CA LEU A 430 -2.06 -13.29 30.75
C LEU A 430 -2.88 -12.30 31.58
N LYS A 431 -2.69 -10.99 31.36
CA LYS A 431 -3.45 -9.93 32.05
C LYS A 431 -4.95 -10.03 31.78
N ASP A 432 -5.34 -10.34 30.55
CA ASP A 432 -6.76 -10.37 30.13
C ASP A 432 -7.48 -11.65 30.46
N THR A 433 -6.82 -12.77 30.25
CA THR A 433 -7.44 -14.09 30.37
C THR A 433 -7.18 -14.73 31.74
N GLY A 434 -6.17 -14.25 32.47
CA GLY A 434 -5.67 -14.88 33.70
C GLY A 434 -4.87 -16.17 33.46
N HIS A 435 -4.69 -16.58 32.20
CA HIS A 435 -4.02 -17.81 31.80
C HIS A 435 -2.91 -17.50 30.81
N ARG A 436 -1.93 -18.39 30.70
CA ARG A 436 -0.90 -18.27 29.68
C ARG A 436 -1.41 -18.73 28.32
N ILE A 437 -0.72 -18.36 27.24
CA ILE A 437 -1.06 -18.81 25.89
C ILE A 437 -0.97 -20.34 25.81
N GLU A 438 0.04 -20.94 26.45
CA GLU A 438 0.29 -22.39 26.46
C GLU A 438 -0.79 -23.20 27.23
N ASP A 439 -1.64 -22.52 28.00
CA ASP A 439 -2.75 -23.17 28.71
C ASP A 439 -3.90 -23.49 27.74
N HIS A 440 -4.09 -22.69 26.68
CA HIS A 440 -5.18 -22.86 25.70
C HIS A 440 -4.72 -23.45 24.36
N PHE A 441 -3.44 -23.31 24.02
CA PHE A 441 -2.90 -23.74 22.72
C PHE A 441 -1.72 -24.70 22.90
N ASP A 442 -1.72 -25.79 22.13
CA ASP A 442 -0.60 -26.75 22.08
C ASP A 442 0.58 -26.20 21.27
N ASP A 443 0.26 -25.44 20.22
CA ASP A 443 1.23 -24.74 19.38
C ASP A 443 0.70 -23.33 19.10
N PHE A 444 1.55 -22.33 19.28
CA PHE A 444 1.24 -20.93 19.00
C PHE A 444 2.45 -20.31 18.30
N THR A 445 2.30 -19.97 17.03
CA THR A 445 3.40 -19.42 16.23
C THR A 445 3.74 -18.02 16.73
N LYS A 446 4.99 -17.82 17.17
CA LYS A 446 5.46 -16.53 17.71
C LYS A 446 5.44 -15.41 16.67
N ASP A 447 5.80 -15.75 15.43
CA ASP A 447 5.71 -14.82 14.31
C ASP A 447 4.25 -14.77 13.81
N PRO A 448 3.65 -13.57 13.69
CA PRO A 448 2.29 -13.45 13.17
C PRO A 448 2.25 -13.80 11.68
N ILE A 449 1.14 -14.41 11.25
CA ILE A 449 0.86 -14.67 9.83
C ILE A 449 0.37 -13.43 9.08
N GLY A 450 -0.03 -12.40 9.82
CA GLY A 450 -0.46 -11.11 9.27
C GLY A 450 -0.61 -10.06 10.36
N ALA A 451 -0.45 -8.79 10.00
CA ALA A 451 -0.65 -7.64 10.87
C ALA A 451 -1.54 -6.61 10.18
N ALA A 452 -2.37 -5.95 10.97
CA ALA A 452 -3.27 -4.88 10.59
C ALA A 452 -3.05 -3.68 11.53
N SER A 453 -3.75 -2.56 11.30
CA SER A 453 -3.53 -1.32 12.06
C SER A 453 -3.75 -1.44 13.57
N LEU A 454 -4.70 -2.30 13.99
CA LEU A 454 -5.11 -2.43 15.40
C LEU A 454 -4.70 -3.78 16.02
N ALA A 455 -4.25 -4.74 15.22
CA ALA A 455 -4.10 -6.11 15.66
C ALA A 455 -3.20 -6.92 14.75
N GLN A 456 -2.74 -8.06 15.25
CA GLN A 456 -2.03 -9.06 14.47
C GLN A 456 -2.64 -10.44 14.67
N VAL A 457 -2.40 -11.33 13.71
CA VAL A 457 -2.98 -12.68 13.67
C VAL A 457 -1.87 -13.70 13.78
N HIS A 458 -2.02 -14.65 14.69
CA HIS A 458 -1.12 -15.78 14.88
C HIS A 458 -1.80 -17.08 14.49
N LEU A 459 -1.02 -18.04 13.98
CA LEU A 459 -1.48 -19.40 13.80
C LEU A 459 -1.32 -20.15 15.13
N ALA A 460 -2.35 -20.90 15.52
CA ALA A 460 -2.29 -21.74 16.72
C ALA A 460 -3.05 -23.06 16.53
N VAL A 461 -2.84 -23.98 17.47
CA VAL A 461 -3.55 -25.25 17.59
C VAL A 461 -4.21 -25.31 18.96
N MET A 462 -5.54 -25.46 18.98
CA MET A 462 -6.31 -25.60 20.22
C MET A 462 -5.89 -26.87 20.96
N LYS A 463 -5.57 -26.75 22.24
CA LYS A 463 -5.15 -27.87 23.10
C LYS A 463 -6.24 -28.92 23.28
N ASP A 464 -7.47 -28.47 23.42
CA ASP A 464 -8.62 -29.31 23.76
C ASP A 464 -9.10 -30.18 22.58
N THR A 465 -8.96 -29.65 21.36
CA THR A 465 -9.57 -30.21 20.15
C THR A 465 -8.56 -30.58 19.07
N GLY A 466 -7.31 -30.14 19.18
CA GLY A 466 -6.29 -30.26 18.13
C GLY A 466 -6.59 -29.43 16.87
N GLN A 467 -7.61 -28.55 16.92
CA GLN A 467 -8.03 -27.77 15.76
C GLN A 467 -7.06 -26.62 15.47
N ARG A 468 -6.68 -26.45 14.19
CA ARG A 468 -5.92 -25.28 13.73
C ARG A 468 -6.79 -24.03 13.68
N VAL A 469 -6.31 -22.95 14.28
CA VAL A 469 -7.04 -21.70 14.47
C VAL A 469 -6.19 -20.48 14.13
N ALA A 470 -6.84 -19.41 13.72
CA ALA A 470 -6.28 -18.07 13.62
C ALA A 470 -6.64 -17.30 14.89
N VAL A 471 -5.62 -16.78 15.60
CA VAL A 471 -5.77 -16.01 16.82
C VAL A 471 -5.42 -14.55 16.54
N LYS A 472 -6.44 -13.71 16.41
CA LYS A 472 -6.31 -12.26 16.25
C LYS A 472 -6.18 -11.63 17.63
N VAL A 473 -5.07 -10.92 17.87
CA VAL A 473 -4.75 -10.24 19.12
C VAL A 473 -4.50 -8.76 18.87
N GLN A 474 -5.08 -7.89 19.69
CA GLN A 474 -4.82 -6.45 19.58
C GLN A 474 -3.38 -6.11 19.93
N HIS A 475 -2.88 -5.00 19.36
CA HIS A 475 -1.60 -4.46 19.80
C HIS A 475 -1.72 -3.95 21.24
N PRO A 476 -0.89 -4.43 22.19
CA PRO A 476 -1.00 -4.06 23.60
C PRO A 476 -0.90 -2.54 23.86
N SER A 477 -0.14 -1.83 23.03
CA SER A 477 0.06 -0.38 23.15
C SER A 477 -1.21 0.45 22.89
N LEU A 478 -2.24 -0.10 22.25
CA LEU A 478 -3.45 0.66 21.90
C LEU A 478 -4.27 1.07 23.14
N GLU A 479 -4.33 0.22 24.16
CA GLU A 479 -5.11 0.51 25.39
C GLU A 479 -4.68 1.82 26.05
N GLU A 480 -3.38 2.11 26.01
CA GLU A 480 -2.77 3.28 26.64
C GLU A 480 -3.10 4.58 25.88
N TRP A 481 -3.02 4.57 24.55
CA TRP A 481 -2.99 5.80 23.75
C TRP A 481 -4.30 6.17 23.08
N VAL A 482 -5.23 5.22 22.88
CA VAL A 482 -6.50 5.47 22.17
C VAL A 482 -7.27 6.69 22.70
N PRO A 483 -7.46 6.90 24.03
CA PRO A 483 -8.19 8.06 24.52
C PRO A 483 -7.52 9.40 24.19
N LEU A 484 -6.19 9.47 24.33
CA LEU A 484 -5.41 10.67 24.01
C LEU A 484 -5.43 10.92 22.50
N ASP A 485 -5.16 9.88 21.71
CA ASP A 485 -5.06 10.03 20.27
C ASP A 485 -6.43 10.44 19.67
N LEU A 486 -7.56 9.90 20.14
CA LEU A 486 -8.88 10.33 19.71
C LEU A 486 -9.15 11.80 20.07
N ALA A 487 -8.71 12.23 21.26
CA ALA A 487 -8.81 13.64 21.65
C ALA A 487 -7.97 14.54 20.74
N LEU A 488 -6.76 14.10 20.36
CA LEU A 488 -5.90 14.80 19.40
C LEU A 488 -6.52 14.84 18.00
N THR A 489 -7.13 13.76 17.53
CA THR A 489 -7.87 13.74 16.26
C THR A 489 -9.01 14.76 16.26
N ARG A 490 -9.86 14.78 17.31
CA ARG A 490 -10.92 15.78 17.46
C ARG A 490 -10.35 17.21 17.49
N PHE A 491 -9.26 17.42 18.23
CA PHE A 491 -8.59 18.72 18.30
C PHE A 491 -8.11 19.17 16.92
N THR A 492 -7.48 18.27 16.16
CA THR A 492 -6.98 18.55 14.81
C THR A 492 -8.10 18.99 13.88
N PHE A 493 -9.14 18.19 13.73
CA PHE A 493 -10.23 18.51 12.79
C PHE A 493 -11.05 19.73 13.20
N ARG A 494 -11.26 19.97 14.51
CA ARG A 494 -11.88 21.20 14.99
C ARG A 494 -11.02 22.44 14.78
N THR A 495 -9.70 22.29 14.78
CA THR A 495 -8.78 23.41 14.52
C THR A 495 -8.72 23.70 13.03
N LEU A 496 -8.70 22.66 12.18
CA LEU A 496 -8.82 22.81 10.72
C LEU A 496 -10.11 23.54 10.34
N LYS A 497 -11.26 23.14 10.91
CA LYS A 497 -12.55 23.82 10.70
C LYS A 497 -12.55 25.30 11.09
N ARG A 498 -11.83 25.67 12.16
CA ARG A 498 -11.67 27.08 12.55
C ARG A 498 -10.74 27.85 11.63
N ALA A 499 -9.71 27.20 11.10
CA ALA A 499 -8.75 27.82 10.19
C ALA A 499 -9.29 27.94 8.76
N PHE A 500 -10.08 26.96 8.31
CA PHE A 500 -10.64 26.83 6.97
C PHE A 500 -12.12 26.42 7.06
N PRO A 501 -13.04 27.37 7.36
CA PRO A 501 -14.46 27.06 7.58
C PRO A 501 -15.18 26.41 6.39
N ASP A 502 -14.71 26.69 5.17
CA ASP A 502 -15.30 26.15 3.94
C ASP A 502 -15.00 24.65 3.72
N TYR A 503 -14.06 24.08 4.48
CA TYR A 503 -13.58 22.71 4.37
C TYR A 503 -13.85 21.92 5.67
N ASP A 504 -15.13 21.63 5.94
CA ASP A 504 -15.53 20.87 7.13
C ASP A 504 -15.14 19.37 7.03
N LEU A 505 -14.01 19.02 7.64
CA LEU A 505 -13.52 17.66 7.78
C LEU A 505 -13.84 17.03 9.15
N GLU A 506 -14.66 17.67 9.99
CA GLU A 506 -15.00 17.18 11.33
C GLU A 506 -15.70 15.81 11.29
N TRP A 507 -16.39 15.50 10.19
CA TRP A 507 -17.01 14.20 9.94
C TRP A 507 -16.02 13.02 10.00
N LEU A 508 -14.75 13.22 9.63
CA LEU A 508 -13.70 12.19 9.75
C LEU A 508 -13.43 11.84 11.22
N SER A 509 -13.29 12.85 12.08
CA SER A 509 -13.11 12.64 13.53
C SER A 509 -14.32 11.97 14.16
N ASN A 510 -15.51 12.38 13.74
CA ASN A 510 -16.78 11.85 14.18
C ASN A 510 -16.99 10.38 13.78
N GLU A 511 -16.50 9.98 12.60
CA GLU A 511 -16.54 8.58 12.18
C GLU A 511 -15.54 7.73 12.95
N MET A 512 -14.32 8.23 13.19
CA MET A 512 -13.34 7.55 14.04
C MET A 512 -13.87 7.34 15.47
N ASP A 513 -14.53 8.35 16.04
CA ASP A 513 -15.16 8.27 17.36
C ASP A 513 -16.23 7.19 17.47
N PHE A 514 -16.92 6.91 16.36
CA PHE A 514 -17.99 5.93 16.32
C PHE A 514 -17.49 4.53 15.97
N SER A 515 -16.62 4.40 14.96
CA SER A 515 -16.12 3.14 14.42
C SER A 515 -15.03 2.51 15.29
N LEU A 516 -14.06 3.30 15.75
CA LEU A 516 -12.89 2.77 16.44
C LEU A 516 -13.23 2.01 17.73
N PRO A 517 -14.13 2.48 18.62
CA PRO A 517 -14.51 1.69 19.79
C PRO A 517 -15.15 0.35 19.45
N GLN A 518 -15.82 0.25 18.29
CA GLN A 518 -16.40 -1.00 17.82
C GLN A 518 -15.32 -1.95 17.30
N GLU A 519 -14.34 -1.44 16.56
CA GLU A 519 -13.20 -2.22 16.06
C GLU A 519 -12.25 -2.69 17.17
N LEU A 520 -12.14 -1.93 18.27
CA LEU A 520 -11.36 -2.30 19.46
C LEU A 520 -12.10 -3.27 20.40
N ASP A 521 -13.32 -3.69 20.07
CA ASP A 521 -14.02 -4.73 20.83
C ASP A 521 -14.29 -5.94 19.93
N PHE A 522 -13.38 -6.90 19.97
CA PHE A 522 -13.45 -8.11 19.16
C PHE A 522 -14.65 -9.02 19.46
N ARG A 523 -15.38 -8.77 20.56
CA ARG A 523 -16.68 -9.42 20.81
C ARG A 523 -17.70 -8.97 19.76
N LEU A 524 -17.68 -7.70 19.37
CA LEU A 524 -18.56 -7.15 18.33
C LEU A 524 -18.18 -7.71 16.96
N GLU A 525 -16.88 -7.76 16.64
CA GLU A 525 -16.39 -8.40 15.41
C GLU A 525 -16.82 -9.87 15.32
N GLY A 526 -16.64 -10.65 16.40
CA GLY A 526 -17.09 -12.04 16.45
C GLY A 526 -18.61 -12.18 16.28
N GLN A 527 -19.40 -11.31 16.92
CA GLN A 527 -20.86 -11.28 16.74
C GLN A 527 -21.27 -10.96 15.31
N ASN A 528 -20.61 -9.97 14.68
CA ASN A 528 -20.84 -9.61 13.29
C ASN A 528 -20.54 -10.77 12.34
N ALA A 529 -19.40 -11.44 12.52
CA ALA A 529 -19.01 -12.61 11.72
C ALA A 529 -20.05 -13.74 11.85
N MET A 530 -20.49 -14.06 13.07
CA MET A 530 -21.51 -15.08 13.31
C MET A 530 -22.85 -14.71 12.66
N TYR A 531 -23.29 -13.45 12.81
CA TYR A 531 -24.55 -12.98 12.23
C TYR A 531 -24.50 -12.99 10.69
N ALA A 532 -23.41 -12.50 10.10
CA ALA A 532 -23.19 -12.53 8.65
C ALA A 532 -23.20 -13.98 8.12
N LYS A 533 -22.47 -14.89 8.78
CA LYS A 533 -22.45 -16.31 8.43
C LYS A 533 -23.86 -16.92 8.43
N GLN A 534 -24.59 -16.78 9.53
CA GLN A 534 -25.96 -17.30 9.65
C GLN A 534 -26.91 -16.67 8.61
N TYR A 535 -26.75 -15.38 8.32
CA TYR A 535 -27.56 -14.70 7.32
C TYR A 535 -27.33 -15.32 5.93
N PHE A 536 -26.08 -15.44 5.50
CA PHE A 536 -25.74 -15.96 4.18
C PHE A 536 -26.09 -17.44 4.02
N GLU A 537 -25.89 -18.27 5.06
CA GLU A 537 -26.27 -19.68 5.04
C GLU A 537 -27.78 -19.90 4.89
N ARG A 538 -28.60 -19.04 5.51
CA ARG A 538 -30.08 -19.14 5.45
C ARG A 538 -30.68 -18.60 4.16
N HIS A 539 -30.08 -17.56 3.58
CA HIS A 539 -30.70 -16.79 2.50
C HIS A 539 -30.05 -17.00 1.12
N THR A 540 -28.85 -17.58 1.06
CA THR A 540 -28.09 -17.72 -0.19
C THR A 540 -27.45 -19.10 -0.34
N ARG A 541 -26.93 -19.40 -1.53
CA ARG A 541 -26.11 -20.59 -1.79
C ARG A 541 -24.76 -20.22 -2.42
N PHE A 542 -24.25 -19.05 -2.06
CA PHE A 542 -23.01 -18.54 -2.64
C PHE A 542 -21.80 -19.38 -2.21
N PRO A 543 -20.74 -19.41 -3.03
CA PRO A 543 -19.44 -19.92 -2.60
C PRO A 543 -18.78 -18.91 -1.66
N LEU A 544 -19.38 -18.68 -0.49
CA LEU A 544 -18.89 -17.77 0.53
C LEU A 544 -18.56 -18.57 1.79
N VAL A 545 -17.38 -18.31 2.35
CA VAL A 545 -16.88 -18.89 3.59
C VAL A 545 -16.57 -17.75 4.55
N ILE A 546 -17.25 -17.76 5.69
CA ILE A 546 -16.90 -16.92 6.83
C ILE A 546 -16.33 -17.88 7.89
N PRO A 547 -15.07 -17.69 8.32
CA PRO A 547 -14.46 -18.53 9.36
C PRO A 547 -15.36 -18.65 10.60
N GLN A 548 -15.46 -19.85 11.17
CA GLN A 548 -16.22 -20.02 12.40
C GLN A 548 -15.51 -19.30 13.55
N VAL A 549 -16.26 -18.50 14.29
CA VAL A 549 -15.77 -17.92 15.55
C VAL A 549 -15.83 -19.00 16.62
N ILE A 550 -14.69 -19.27 17.25
CA ILE A 550 -14.53 -20.25 18.33
C ILE A 550 -14.66 -19.55 19.69
N SER A 551 -13.95 -18.43 19.86
CA SER A 551 -14.08 -17.59 21.05
C SER A 551 -13.81 -16.13 20.71
N ALA A 552 -14.48 -15.21 21.41
CA ALA A 552 -14.30 -13.78 21.21
C ALA A 552 -14.31 -13.08 22.58
N ASN A 553 -13.17 -12.49 22.92
CA ASN A 553 -12.97 -11.60 24.06
C ASN A 553 -12.75 -10.17 23.55
N LYS A 554 -12.60 -9.20 24.46
CA LYS A 554 -12.46 -7.79 24.08
C LYS A 554 -11.25 -7.55 23.16
N ARG A 555 -10.10 -8.20 23.44
CA ARG A 555 -8.82 -8.00 22.72
C ARG A 555 -8.30 -9.24 21.98
N ILE A 556 -8.99 -10.37 22.08
CA ILE A 556 -8.57 -11.66 21.52
C ILE A 556 -9.76 -12.29 20.80
N LEU A 557 -9.58 -12.64 19.52
CA LEU A 557 -10.56 -13.34 18.70
C LEU A 557 -9.93 -14.62 18.13
N VAL A 558 -10.53 -15.76 18.43
CA VAL A 558 -10.11 -17.07 17.94
C VAL A 558 -11.13 -17.56 16.93
N MET A 559 -10.66 -17.87 15.71
CA MET A 559 -11.50 -18.34 14.62
C MET A 559 -10.84 -19.48 13.85
N ASP A 560 -11.63 -20.23 13.07
CA ASP A 560 -11.11 -21.26 12.19
C ASP A 560 -9.99 -20.74 11.28
N TYR A 561 -8.90 -21.49 11.16
CA TYR A 561 -7.87 -21.19 10.18
C TYR A 561 -8.30 -21.68 8.78
N VAL A 562 -8.65 -20.75 7.90
CA VAL A 562 -9.02 -21.03 6.51
C VAL A 562 -8.04 -20.36 5.57
N MET A 563 -7.36 -21.15 4.71
CA MET A 563 -6.42 -20.62 3.72
C MET A 563 -7.11 -20.27 2.40
N GLY A 564 -6.62 -19.21 1.76
CA GLY A 564 -6.93 -18.82 0.38
C GLY A 564 -5.83 -17.93 -0.19
N ALA A 565 -5.82 -17.75 -1.50
CA ALA A 565 -4.95 -16.81 -2.19
C ALA A 565 -5.58 -15.41 -2.20
N ARG A 566 -4.75 -14.37 -2.19
CA ARG A 566 -5.22 -13.00 -2.39
C ARG A 566 -5.87 -12.85 -3.76
N VAL A 567 -6.80 -11.90 -3.85
CA VAL A 567 -7.57 -11.58 -5.06
C VAL A 567 -6.70 -11.08 -6.22
N ASP A 568 -5.53 -10.50 -5.92
CA ASP A 568 -4.53 -10.01 -6.88
C ASP A 568 -3.53 -11.10 -7.34
N ASN A 569 -3.61 -12.33 -6.79
CA ASN A 569 -2.72 -13.43 -7.15
C ASN A 569 -3.16 -14.12 -8.46
N LEU A 570 -2.93 -13.45 -9.59
CA LEU A 570 -3.26 -13.98 -10.92
C LEU A 570 -2.59 -15.34 -11.24
N PRO A 571 -1.32 -15.60 -10.83
CA PRO A 571 -0.72 -16.92 -11.01
C PRO A 571 -1.53 -18.06 -10.36
N TYR A 572 -2.02 -17.88 -9.13
CA TYR A 572 -2.85 -18.88 -8.45
C TYR A 572 -4.14 -19.21 -9.22
N PHE A 573 -4.78 -18.19 -9.80
CA PHE A 573 -5.99 -18.38 -10.59
C PHE A 573 -5.73 -19.16 -11.87
N LYS A 574 -4.59 -18.90 -12.54
CA LYS A 574 -4.18 -19.66 -13.73
C LYS A 574 -3.89 -21.12 -13.39
N GLU A 575 -3.11 -21.35 -12.33
CA GLU A 575 -2.75 -22.70 -11.85
C GLU A 575 -3.99 -23.55 -11.52
N HIS A 576 -4.99 -22.96 -10.85
CA HIS A 576 -6.18 -23.66 -10.39
C HIS A 576 -7.38 -23.55 -11.35
N ASN A 577 -7.18 -22.97 -12.55
CA ASN A 577 -8.22 -22.72 -13.54
C ASN A 577 -9.48 -22.05 -12.93
N ILE A 578 -9.27 -20.96 -12.18
CA ILE A 578 -10.34 -20.19 -11.53
C ILE A 578 -10.75 -19.03 -12.44
N SER A 579 -12.05 -18.91 -12.72
CA SER A 579 -12.56 -17.81 -13.54
C SER A 579 -12.58 -16.49 -12.76
N ARG A 580 -11.72 -15.55 -13.17
CA ARG A 580 -11.64 -14.18 -12.62
C ARG A 580 -12.98 -13.44 -12.71
N ALA A 581 -13.66 -13.57 -13.86
CA ALA A 581 -14.97 -12.98 -14.09
C ALA A 581 -16.06 -13.56 -13.17
N GLU A 582 -16.04 -14.87 -12.88
CA GLU A 582 -16.99 -15.44 -11.91
C GLU A 582 -16.69 -15.07 -10.47
N VAL A 583 -15.41 -14.91 -10.10
CA VAL A 583 -15.01 -14.40 -8.78
C VAL A 583 -15.55 -12.98 -8.59
N SER A 584 -15.30 -12.09 -9.56
CA SER A 584 -15.87 -10.73 -9.55
C SER A 584 -17.39 -10.72 -9.46
N ALA A 585 -18.08 -11.48 -10.32
CA ALA A 585 -19.54 -11.57 -10.29
C ALA A 585 -20.07 -12.10 -8.95
N THR A 586 -19.33 -12.99 -8.30
CA THR A 586 -19.69 -13.53 -6.98
C THR A 586 -19.52 -12.49 -5.88
N LEU A 587 -18.42 -11.75 -5.89
CA LEU A 587 -18.20 -10.63 -4.97
C LEU A 587 -19.30 -9.58 -5.13
N ALA A 588 -19.63 -9.19 -6.37
CA ALA A 588 -20.74 -8.31 -6.66
C ALA A 588 -22.06 -8.85 -6.08
N ARG A 589 -22.36 -10.15 -6.23
CA ARG A 589 -23.57 -10.76 -5.63
C ARG A 589 -23.56 -10.69 -4.10
N ILE A 590 -22.43 -10.96 -3.45
CA ILE A 590 -22.29 -10.93 -1.98
C ILE A 590 -22.57 -9.52 -1.44
N PHE A 591 -21.89 -8.50 -1.97
CA PHE A 591 -22.07 -7.12 -1.51
C PHE A 591 -23.43 -6.55 -1.87
N ASN A 592 -23.99 -6.87 -3.04
CA ASN A 592 -25.36 -6.45 -3.36
C ASN A 592 -26.40 -7.10 -2.44
N VAL A 593 -26.18 -8.34 -1.97
CA VAL A 593 -27.03 -8.92 -0.91
C VAL A 593 -26.94 -8.09 0.37
N MET A 594 -25.73 -7.73 0.80
CA MET A 594 -25.49 -6.90 2.00
C MET A 594 -26.14 -5.51 1.90
N ILE A 595 -26.14 -4.89 0.72
CA ILE A 595 -26.70 -3.56 0.49
C ILE A 595 -28.23 -3.60 0.37
N PHE A 596 -28.76 -4.51 -0.44
CA PHE A 596 -30.15 -4.46 -0.89
C PHE A 596 -31.08 -5.46 -0.20
N SER A 597 -30.56 -6.51 0.45
CA SER A 597 -31.43 -7.52 1.07
C SER A 597 -31.92 -7.09 2.45
N LYS A 598 -33.18 -7.39 2.74
CA LYS A 598 -33.81 -7.03 4.02
C LYS A 598 -33.12 -7.77 5.17
N GLY A 599 -32.73 -7.03 6.20
CA GLY A 599 -32.06 -7.57 7.39
C GLY A 599 -30.63 -8.07 7.16
N ALA A 600 -30.04 -7.80 5.98
CA ALA A 600 -28.66 -8.15 5.70
C ALA A 600 -27.70 -7.23 6.47
N PRO A 601 -26.63 -7.77 7.07
CA PRO A 601 -25.58 -6.96 7.67
C PRO A 601 -24.67 -6.41 6.56
N LEU A 602 -24.48 -5.09 6.52
CA LEU A 602 -23.61 -4.43 5.55
C LEU A 602 -22.19 -4.35 6.07
N HIS A 603 -21.27 -5.04 5.39
CA HIS A 603 -19.83 -4.88 5.63
C HIS A 603 -19.33 -3.60 4.94
N CYS A 604 -18.81 -2.66 5.74
CA CYS A 604 -18.44 -1.32 5.27
C CYS A 604 -16.92 -1.12 5.06
N ASP A 605 -16.11 -2.18 5.16
CA ASP A 605 -14.66 -2.12 4.94
C ASP A 605 -14.10 -3.37 4.24
N PRO A 606 -14.65 -3.79 3.08
CA PRO A 606 -14.20 -4.99 2.38
C PRO A 606 -12.90 -4.76 1.60
N HIS A 607 -11.82 -4.47 2.31
CA HIS A 607 -10.50 -4.28 1.72
C HIS A 607 -10.00 -5.58 1.07
N ALA A 608 -9.26 -5.49 -0.05
CA ALA A 608 -8.72 -6.65 -0.76
C ALA A 608 -7.87 -7.57 0.13
N GLY A 609 -7.19 -7.01 1.14
CA GLY A 609 -6.42 -7.77 2.14
C GLY A 609 -7.27 -8.65 3.08
N ASN A 610 -8.56 -8.36 3.21
CA ASN A 610 -9.51 -9.10 4.06
C ASN A 610 -10.31 -10.16 3.29
N ILE A 611 -10.02 -10.32 1.99
CA ILE A 611 -10.71 -11.24 1.08
C ILE A 611 -9.69 -12.20 0.48
N ALA A 612 -10.01 -13.49 0.50
CA ALA A 612 -9.20 -14.51 -0.17
C ALA A 612 -10.06 -15.46 -1.01
N ILE A 613 -9.45 -16.05 -2.03
CA ILE A 613 -10.06 -17.02 -2.93
C ILE A 613 -9.40 -18.38 -2.69
N ARG A 614 -10.22 -19.38 -2.41
CA ARG A 614 -9.79 -20.76 -2.21
C ARG A 614 -10.31 -21.63 -3.33
N HIS A 615 -9.44 -22.36 -4.01
CA HIS A 615 -9.87 -23.38 -4.96
C HIS A 615 -10.73 -24.44 -4.27
N ASN A 616 -11.88 -24.77 -4.86
CA ASN A 616 -12.78 -25.81 -4.36
C ASN A 616 -13.08 -26.82 -5.46
N PRO A 617 -12.37 -27.97 -5.50
CA PRO A 617 -12.53 -28.97 -6.55
C PRO A 617 -13.87 -29.70 -6.50
N LYS A 618 -14.63 -29.59 -5.40
CA LYS A 618 -15.97 -30.19 -5.29
C LYS A 618 -17.00 -29.42 -6.12
N ARG A 619 -16.73 -28.16 -6.46
CA ARG A 619 -17.58 -27.35 -7.33
C ARG A 619 -17.05 -27.45 -8.77
N ARG A 620 -17.97 -27.50 -9.74
CA ARG A 620 -17.61 -27.55 -11.16
C ARG A 620 -17.17 -26.17 -11.65
N TYR A 621 -16.21 -26.14 -12.57
CA TYR A 621 -15.88 -24.95 -13.34
C TYR A 621 -17.16 -24.39 -14.00
N PRO A 622 -17.38 -23.05 -14.01
CA PRO A 622 -16.46 -21.97 -13.61
C PRO A 622 -16.54 -21.57 -12.12
N TYR A 623 -17.28 -22.30 -11.30
CA TYR A 623 -17.55 -21.99 -9.90
C TYR A 623 -16.68 -22.80 -8.92
N ASN A 624 -15.53 -23.28 -9.38
CA ASN A 624 -14.57 -24.13 -8.66
C ASN A 624 -13.78 -23.37 -7.57
N PHE A 625 -14.42 -22.47 -6.84
CA PHE A 625 -13.78 -21.65 -5.81
C PHE A 625 -14.74 -21.36 -4.65
N ASP A 626 -14.20 -20.91 -3.53
CA ASP A 626 -14.88 -20.24 -2.43
C ASP A 626 -14.24 -18.87 -2.18
N VAL A 627 -15.07 -17.86 -1.92
CA VAL A 627 -14.68 -16.53 -1.44
C VAL A 627 -14.64 -16.57 0.08
N ILE A 628 -13.55 -16.13 0.69
CA ILE A 628 -13.37 -16.08 2.13
C ILE A 628 -13.37 -14.62 2.59
N LEU A 629 -14.17 -14.30 3.62
CA LEU A 629 -14.19 -12.98 4.26
C LEU A 629 -13.67 -13.10 5.69
N TYR A 630 -12.50 -12.50 5.97
CA TYR A 630 -11.82 -12.62 7.26
C TYR A 630 -12.22 -11.56 8.28
N ASP A 631 -12.35 -10.31 7.87
CA ASP A 631 -12.56 -9.18 8.78
C ASP A 631 -14.06 -8.85 8.90
N HIS A 632 -14.53 -8.70 10.13
CA HIS A 632 -15.91 -8.32 10.42
C HIS A 632 -16.02 -7.17 11.43
N GLY A 633 -14.97 -6.35 11.55
CA GLY A 633 -14.90 -5.25 12.50
C GLY A 633 -15.87 -4.10 12.22
N LEU A 634 -16.17 -3.83 10.94
CA LEU A 634 -17.02 -2.71 10.53
C LEU A 634 -18.27 -3.15 9.78
N TYR A 635 -19.37 -3.28 10.54
CA TYR A 635 -20.70 -3.56 10.02
C TYR A 635 -21.71 -2.46 10.37
N ARG A 636 -22.68 -2.28 9.47
CA ARG A 636 -23.86 -1.42 9.68
C ARG A 636 -25.12 -2.15 9.26
N MET A 637 -26.24 -1.77 9.87
CA MET A 637 -27.56 -2.26 9.48
C MET A 637 -28.28 -1.13 8.76
N PRO A 638 -28.37 -1.14 7.41
CA PRO A 638 -29.15 -0.15 6.70
C PRO A 638 -30.62 -0.31 7.08
N ASP A 639 -31.25 0.82 7.42
CA ASP A 639 -32.67 0.80 7.69
C ASP A 639 -33.46 0.45 6.41
N ASP A 640 -34.70 0.01 6.63
CA ASP A 640 -35.53 -0.48 5.55
C ASP A 640 -35.89 0.64 4.54
N LYS A 641 -36.05 1.89 4.98
CA LYS A 641 -36.40 3.02 4.11
C LYS A 641 -35.21 3.37 3.21
N LEU A 642 -34.05 3.59 3.81
CA LEU A 642 -32.80 3.92 3.16
C LEU A 642 -32.47 2.89 2.07
N ARG A 643 -32.51 1.60 2.40
CA ARG A 643 -32.29 0.50 1.45
C ARG A 643 -33.20 0.57 0.23
N ARG A 644 -34.48 0.87 0.44
CA ARG A 644 -35.48 0.97 -0.63
C ARG A 644 -35.28 2.20 -1.48
N ASP A 645 -35.00 3.34 -0.88
CA ASP A 645 -34.80 4.59 -1.60
C ASP A 645 -33.47 4.57 -2.35
N TYR A 646 -32.44 3.94 -1.79
CA TYR A 646 -31.18 3.66 -2.47
C TYR A 646 -31.35 2.72 -3.68
N ALA A 647 -32.18 1.68 -3.56
CA ALA A 647 -32.53 0.83 -4.70
C ALA A 647 -33.22 1.62 -5.82
N LYS A 648 -34.17 2.51 -5.48
CA LYS A 648 -34.85 3.34 -6.47
C LYS A 648 -33.92 4.38 -7.10
N LEU A 649 -32.96 4.91 -6.33
CA LEU A 649 -31.92 5.80 -6.85
C LEU A 649 -31.11 5.09 -7.93
N TRP A 650 -30.62 3.88 -7.67
CA TRP A 650 -29.86 3.10 -8.65
C TRP A 650 -30.67 2.74 -9.90
N LEU A 651 -31.95 2.37 -9.75
CA LEU A 651 -32.81 2.14 -10.92
C LEU A 651 -33.02 3.42 -11.73
N ALA A 652 -33.16 4.57 -11.07
CA ALA A 652 -33.27 5.85 -11.75
C ALA A 652 -31.99 6.21 -12.51
N VAL A 653 -30.81 5.91 -11.94
CA VAL A 653 -29.52 6.03 -12.63
C VAL A 653 -29.49 5.16 -13.88
N ILE A 654 -29.88 3.88 -13.78
CA ILE A 654 -29.86 2.92 -14.90
C ILE A 654 -30.84 3.34 -16.01
N ASP A 655 -32.00 3.86 -15.64
CA ASP A 655 -33.02 4.32 -16.59
C ASP A 655 -32.73 5.75 -17.13
N ALA A 656 -31.66 6.40 -16.66
CA ALA A 656 -31.34 7.80 -16.92
C ALA A 656 -32.53 8.76 -16.61
N ASP A 657 -33.29 8.47 -15.55
CA ASP A 657 -34.45 9.26 -15.11
C ASP A 657 -34.00 10.32 -14.11
N GLU A 658 -33.56 11.48 -14.62
CA GLU A 658 -33.04 12.58 -13.82
C GLU A 658 -33.99 13.04 -12.71
N ALA A 659 -35.30 13.13 -13.00
CA ALA A 659 -36.29 13.57 -12.03
C ALA A 659 -36.38 12.62 -10.82
N LYS A 660 -36.35 11.30 -11.07
CA LYS A 660 -36.29 10.31 -9.98
C LYS A 660 -34.92 10.28 -9.31
N MET A 661 -33.83 10.46 -10.05
CA MET A 661 -32.49 10.50 -9.47
C MET A 661 -32.40 11.65 -8.45
N ARG A 662 -32.83 12.87 -8.81
CA ARG A 662 -32.87 14.04 -7.91
C ARG A 662 -33.71 13.76 -6.66
N LYS A 663 -34.92 13.23 -6.87
CA LYS A 663 -35.82 12.87 -5.77
C LYS A 663 -35.18 11.89 -4.79
N TYR A 664 -34.61 10.78 -5.28
CA TYR A 664 -34.04 9.77 -4.40
C TYR A 664 -32.67 10.16 -3.85
N ALA A 665 -31.90 11.02 -4.53
CA ALA A 665 -30.71 11.63 -3.97
C ALA A 665 -31.05 12.46 -2.71
N TYR A 666 -32.14 13.24 -2.77
CA TYR A 666 -32.64 13.94 -1.59
C TYR A 666 -33.13 12.99 -0.48
N GLU A 667 -33.91 11.97 -0.81
CA GLU A 667 -34.44 11.01 0.19
C GLU A 667 -33.36 10.15 0.86
N VAL A 668 -32.28 9.86 0.15
CA VAL A 668 -31.18 9.00 0.61
C VAL A 668 -30.12 9.82 1.35
N ALA A 669 -29.82 11.01 0.85
CA ALA A 669 -28.63 11.74 1.25
C ALA A 669 -28.84 13.24 1.53
N GLY A 670 -30.09 13.73 1.43
CA GLY A 670 -30.41 15.16 1.66
C GLY A 670 -29.91 16.10 0.58
N ILE A 671 -29.43 15.56 -0.54
CA ILE A 671 -28.76 16.30 -1.62
C ILE A 671 -29.75 17.18 -2.38
N GLY A 672 -29.47 18.48 -2.44
CA GLY A 672 -30.26 19.46 -3.18
C GLY A 672 -29.91 19.52 -4.68
N ASP A 673 -30.64 20.33 -5.44
CA ASP A 673 -30.46 20.42 -6.90
C ASP A 673 -29.09 20.91 -7.36
N LYS A 674 -28.44 21.75 -6.54
CA LYS A 674 -27.10 22.31 -6.81
C LYS A 674 -26.01 21.25 -6.67
N GLU A 675 -26.11 20.39 -5.66
CA GLU A 675 -25.13 19.36 -5.31
C GLU A 675 -25.35 18.06 -6.08
N PHE A 676 -26.55 17.87 -6.64
CA PHE A 676 -26.95 16.65 -7.31
C PHE A 676 -26.02 16.19 -8.45
N PRO A 677 -25.55 17.04 -9.38
CA PRO A 677 -24.64 16.60 -10.43
C PRO A 677 -23.35 15.99 -9.87
N LEU A 678 -22.81 16.59 -8.80
CA LEU A 678 -21.61 16.14 -8.12
C LEU A 678 -21.84 14.80 -7.40
N PHE A 679 -22.96 14.69 -6.66
CA PHE A 679 -23.35 13.46 -5.99
C PHE A 679 -23.58 12.31 -6.99
N ALA A 680 -24.24 12.60 -8.11
CA ALA A 680 -24.49 11.62 -9.16
C ALA A 680 -23.17 11.11 -9.75
N SER A 681 -22.24 12.02 -10.09
CA SER A 681 -20.91 11.63 -10.56
C SER A 681 -20.14 10.77 -9.55
N ALA A 682 -20.21 11.11 -8.25
CA ALA A 682 -19.56 10.35 -7.18
C ALA A 682 -20.17 8.95 -7.00
N ILE A 683 -21.50 8.81 -7.05
CA ILE A 683 -22.16 7.49 -6.94
C ILE A 683 -21.78 6.60 -8.11
N THR A 684 -21.80 7.13 -9.33
CA THR A 684 -21.62 6.33 -10.54
C THR A 684 -20.17 6.14 -10.94
N GLY A 685 -19.26 6.97 -10.40
CA GLY A 685 -17.86 7.03 -10.83
C GLY A 685 -17.71 7.44 -12.29
N ARG A 686 -18.68 8.21 -12.82
CA ARG A 686 -18.79 8.63 -14.23
C ARG A 686 -19.23 10.09 -14.29
N ASP A 687 -18.91 10.79 -15.36
CA ASP A 687 -19.43 12.15 -15.59
C ASP A 687 -20.97 12.13 -15.66
N TYR A 688 -21.62 13.00 -14.88
CA TYR A 688 -23.06 13.23 -14.88
C TYR A 688 -23.66 13.44 -16.29
N ARG A 689 -22.93 14.08 -17.20
CA ARG A 689 -23.32 14.31 -18.60
C ARG A 689 -23.40 13.01 -19.41
N VAL A 690 -22.62 12.00 -19.05
CA VAL A 690 -22.69 10.66 -19.65
C VAL A 690 -23.92 9.90 -19.14
N LEU A 691 -24.33 10.14 -17.88
CA LEU A 691 -25.55 9.56 -17.31
C LEU A 691 -26.81 10.05 -18.03
N THR A 692 -26.86 11.33 -18.40
CA THR A 692 -28.03 11.92 -19.08
C THR A 692 -28.16 11.52 -20.56
N ARG A 693 -27.08 11.02 -21.19
CA ARG A 693 -27.05 10.60 -22.61
C ARG A 693 -27.44 9.14 -22.88
N LYS A 694 -27.82 8.35 -21.86
CA LYS A 694 -28.20 6.91 -21.96
C LYS A 694 -27.09 5.97 -22.46
N GLU A 695 -25.82 6.37 -22.40
CA GLU A 695 -24.68 5.57 -22.88
C GLU A 695 -24.03 4.70 -21.78
N ILE A 696 -24.72 4.51 -20.65
CA ILE A 696 -24.21 3.84 -19.45
C ILE A 696 -23.75 2.38 -19.72
N THR A 697 -24.24 1.75 -20.79
CA THR A 697 -24.02 0.32 -21.08
C THR A 697 -22.81 -0.02 -21.94
N THR A 698 -22.08 0.96 -22.51
CA THR A 698 -21.20 0.69 -23.66
C THR A 698 -19.74 1.13 -23.55
N SER A 699 -19.36 2.05 -22.64
CA SER A 699 -17.97 2.52 -22.56
C SER A 699 -17.14 1.78 -21.51
N VAL A 700 -15.98 1.26 -21.95
CA VAL A 700 -14.82 0.97 -21.12
C VAL A 700 -14.35 2.29 -20.50
N ARG A 701 -13.84 2.22 -19.28
CA ARG A 701 -13.33 3.38 -18.53
C ARG A 701 -12.10 3.91 -19.28
N ASP A 702 -12.25 4.96 -20.08
CA ASP A 702 -11.10 5.67 -20.63
C ASP A 702 -10.38 6.36 -19.47
N ASP A 703 -9.04 6.32 -19.46
CA ASP A 703 -8.22 7.07 -18.48
C ASP A 703 -8.53 8.58 -18.53
N VAL A 704 -9.08 9.05 -19.66
CA VAL A 704 -9.63 10.40 -19.87
C VAL A 704 -10.86 10.70 -18.99
N GLU A 705 -11.72 9.72 -18.67
CA GLU A 705 -12.88 9.96 -17.78
C GLU A 705 -12.48 10.20 -16.32
N LYS A 706 -11.32 9.68 -15.87
CA LYS A 706 -10.77 9.97 -14.53
C LYS A 706 -10.25 11.41 -14.42
N GLU A 707 -9.67 11.94 -15.50
CA GLU A 707 -9.21 13.33 -15.56
C GLU A 707 -10.39 14.31 -15.72
N ASN A 708 -11.42 13.95 -16.48
CA ASN A 708 -12.59 14.80 -16.74
C ASN A 708 -13.44 15.13 -15.49
N ILE A 709 -13.46 14.27 -14.45
CA ILE A 709 -14.15 14.61 -13.18
C ILE A 709 -13.46 15.81 -12.50
N GLY A 710 -12.15 15.98 -12.67
CA GLY A 710 -11.40 17.14 -12.17
C GLY A 710 -11.66 18.42 -12.97
N GLU A 711 -11.80 18.31 -14.30
CA GLU A 711 -12.01 19.47 -15.18
C GLU A 711 -13.42 20.06 -15.13
N VAL A 712 -14.47 19.24 -14.92
CA VAL A 712 -15.88 19.68 -15.04
C VAL A 712 -16.33 20.63 -13.93
N PHE A 713 -15.67 20.66 -12.77
CA PHE A 713 -16.15 21.37 -11.58
C PHE A 713 -15.26 22.53 -11.09
N GLY A 714 -14.17 22.85 -11.80
CA GLY A 714 -13.35 24.05 -11.57
C GLY A 714 -12.64 24.11 -10.21
N GLN A 715 -12.16 25.30 -9.83
CA GLN A 715 -11.35 25.55 -8.62
C GLN A 715 -12.11 25.31 -7.29
N ASP A 716 -13.45 25.30 -7.29
CA ASP A 716 -14.29 25.15 -6.08
C ASP A 716 -14.82 23.72 -5.85
N LEU A 717 -14.47 22.75 -6.71
CA LEU A 717 -14.93 21.37 -6.62
C LEU A 717 -14.64 20.74 -5.25
N LEU A 718 -13.43 20.92 -4.74
CA LEU A 718 -13.02 20.31 -3.47
C LEU A 718 -13.85 20.85 -2.30
N ALA A 719 -14.10 22.17 -2.26
CA ALA A 719 -14.93 22.78 -1.23
C ALA A 719 -16.39 22.27 -1.31
N GLN A 720 -16.96 22.21 -2.52
CA GLN A 720 -18.32 21.68 -2.73
C GLN A 720 -18.42 20.19 -2.38
N LEU A 721 -17.40 19.38 -2.71
CA LEU A 721 -17.32 17.97 -2.33
C LEU A 721 -17.26 17.81 -0.80
N VAL A 722 -16.37 18.55 -0.13
CA VAL A 722 -16.23 18.48 1.33
C VAL A 722 -17.52 18.91 2.02
N GLN A 723 -18.18 19.97 1.55
CA GLN A 723 -19.49 20.40 2.06
C GLN A 723 -20.56 19.34 1.83
N LEU A 724 -20.62 18.74 0.63
CA LEU A 724 -21.55 17.67 0.30
C LEU A 724 -21.37 16.49 1.27
N LEU A 725 -20.13 16.02 1.46
CA LEU A 725 -19.82 14.90 2.36
C LEU A 725 -20.20 15.18 3.83
N GLY A 726 -20.08 16.42 4.27
CA GLY A 726 -20.48 16.83 5.61
C GLY A 726 -21.99 16.67 5.88
N HIS A 727 -22.82 16.75 4.83
CA HIS A 727 -24.29 16.63 4.93
C HIS A 727 -24.80 15.21 4.67
N VAL A 728 -24.07 14.41 3.89
CA VAL A 728 -24.49 13.04 3.55
C VAL A 728 -24.49 12.13 4.79
N PRO A 729 -25.56 11.35 5.02
CA PRO A 729 -25.60 10.37 6.10
C PRO A 729 -24.43 9.40 6.02
N ARG A 730 -23.75 9.15 7.14
CA ARG A 730 -22.51 8.35 7.19
C ARG A 730 -22.63 6.96 6.57
N ILE A 731 -23.78 6.32 6.73
CA ILE A 731 -24.04 5.01 6.14
C ILE A 731 -24.00 5.04 4.61
N ILE A 732 -24.36 6.16 3.97
CA ILE A 732 -24.23 6.35 2.53
C ILE A 732 -22.78 6.51 2.13
N LEU A 733 -21.98 7.26 2.89
CA LEU A 733 -20.53 7.34 2.67
C LEU A 733 -19.87 5.96 2.75
N LEU A 734 -20.28 5.13 3.71
CA LEU A 734 -19.78 3.76 3.85
C LEU A 734 -20.25 2.85 2.70
N ILE A 735 -21.48 3.01 2.21
CA ILE A 735 -21.97 2.29 1.02
C ILE A 735 -21.20 2.73 -0.23
N LEU A 736 -20.92 4.03 -0.39
CA LEU A 736 -20.10 4.57 -1.48
C LEU A 736 -18.70 3.96 -1.46
N LYS A 737 -18.03 4.01 -0.29
CA LYS A 737 -16.74 3.36 -0.06
C LYS A 737 -16.79 1.86 -0.40
N THR A 738 -17.85 1.15 0.02
CA THR A 738 -18.04 -0.27 -0.29
C THR A 738 -18.12 -0.49 -1.80
N ASN A 739 -18.90 0.31 -2.52
CA ASN A 739 -19.00 0.21 -3.98
C ASN A 739 -17.65 0.48 -4.65
N ASP A 740 -16.92 1.50 -4.23
CA ASP A 740 -15.58 1.81 -4.78
C ASP A 740 -14.59 0.69 -4.54
N LEU A 741 -14.59 0.10 -3.34
CA LEU A 741 -13.77 -1.07 -3.05
C LEU A 741 -14.17 -2.28 -3.91
N THR A 742 -15.46 -2.52 -4.15
CA THR A 742 -15.89 -3.59 -5.05
C THR A 742 -15.49 -3.33 -6.51
N ARG A 743 -15.43 -2.07 -6.95
CA ARG A 743 -14.94 -1.70 -8.28
C ARG A 743 -13.44 -1.91 -8.40
N SER A 744 -12.67 -1.42 -7.42
CA SER A 744 -11.22 -1.64 -7.35
C SER A 744 -10.88 -3.13 -7.33
N LEU A 745 -11.71 -3.94 -6.68
CA LEU A 745 -11.57 -5.40 -6.66
C LEU A 745 -11.85 -6.05 -8.03
N ASP A 746 -12.84 -5.57 -8.77
CA ASP A 746 -13.11 -6.01 -10.15
C ASP A 746 -11.94 -5.65 -11.09
N GLU A 747 -11.36 -4.46 -10.92
CA GLU A 747 -10.17 -4.00 -11.65
C GLU A 747 -8.94 -4.84 -11.31
N ALA A 748 -8.69 -5.15 -10.03
CA ALA A 748 -7.58 -5.99 -9.60
C ALA A 748 -7.66 -7.42 -10.16
N LEU A 749 -8.87 -7.93 -10.39
CA LEU A 749 -9.10 -9.21 -11.06
C LEU A 749 -8.88 -9.14 -12.58
N GLY A 750 -8.75 -7.93 -13.16
CA GLY A 750 -8.61 -7.70 -14.60
C GLY A 750 -9.80 -8.25 -15.38
N SER A 751 -11.01 -8.04 -14.85
CA SER A 751 -12.25 -8.54 -15.44
C SER A 751 -12.53 -7.89 -16.80
N THR A 752 -12.75 -8.69 -17.84
CA THR A 752 -13.07 -8.23 -19.20
C THR A 752 -14.55 -7.89 -19.40
N GLN A 753 -15.36 -7.93 -18.33
CA GLN A 753 -16.84 -7.89 -18.39
C GLN A 753 -17.45 -6.82 -17.47
N PRO A 754 -17.21 -5.52 -17.71
CA PRO A 754 -17.65 -4.44 -16.82
C PRO A 754 -19.18 -4.31 -16.71
N MET A 755 -19.92 -4.79 -17.72
CA MET A 755 -21.39 -4.75 -17.70
C MET A 755 -22.00 -5.75 -16.69
N ARG A 756 -21.28 -6.82 -16.34
CA ARG A 756 -21.84 -7.92 -15.52
C ARG A 756 -22.12 -7.50 -14.07
N PRO A 757 -21.19 -6.87 -13.33
CA PRO A 757 -21.48 -6.38 -11.98
C PRO A 757 -22.63 -5.38 -11.96
N MET A 758 -22.75 -4.53 -12.99
CA MET A 758 -23.83 -3.55 -13.09
C MET A 758 -25.21 -4.21 -13.28
N LEU A 759 -25.32 -5.23 -14.13
CA LEU A 759 -26.57 -5.99 -14.29
C LEU A 759 -26.95 -6.75 -13.01
N ILE A 760 -25.95 -7.25 -12.26
CA ILE A 760 -26.17 -7.88 -10.95
C ILE A 760 -26.74 -6.86 -9.97
N LEU A 761 -26.17 -5.66 -9.88
CA LEU A 761 -26.69 -4.57 -9.05
C LEU A 761 -28.12 -4.20 -9.43
N ALA A 762 -28.39 -4.02 -10.73
CA ALA A 762 -29.72 -3.70 -11.24
C ALA A 762 -30.77 -4.75 -10.83
N LYS A 763 -30.39 -6.03 -10.84
CA LYS A 763 -31.24 -7.14 -10.39
C LYS A 763 -31.60 -7.01 -8.90
N TYR A 764 -30.62 -6.77 -8.03
CA TYR A 764 -30.90 -6.64 -6.59
C TYR A 764 -31.69 -5.37 -6.24
N ALA A 765 -31.42 -4.26 -6.93
CA ALA A 765 -32.18 -3.02 -6.79
C ALA A 765 -33.64 -3.21 -7.23
N SER A 766 -33.88 -3.79 -8.42
CA SER A 766 -35.24 -4.06 -8.92
C SER A 766 -36.00 -5.07 -8.06
N TRP A 767 -35.32 -6.11 -7.57
CA TRP A 767 -35.91 -7.06 -6.61
C TRP A 767 -36.34 -6.36 -5.32
N THR A 768 -35.51 -5.46 -4.79
CA THR A 768 -35.81 -4.68 -3.58
C THR A 768 -37.05 -3.81 -3.76
N VAL A 769 -37.16 -3.12 -4.89
CA VAL A 769 -38.32 -2.29 -5.21
C VAL A 769 -39.59 -3.15 -5.34
N TRP A 770 -39.51 -4.31 -6.00
CA TRP A 770 -40.63 -5.24 -6.10
C TRP A 770 -41.09 -5.77 -4.73
N GLN A 771 -40.14 -6.18 -3.86
CA GLN A 771 -40.47 -6.60 -2.50
C GLN A 771 -41.09 -5.47 -1.68
N ASN A 772 -40.62 -4.24 -1.85
CA ASN A 772 -41.21 -3.09 -1.19
C ASN A 772 -42.67 -2.87 -1.60
N GLU A 773 -42.99 -2.96 -2.90
CA GLU A 773 -44.38 -2.84 -3.35
C GLU A 773 -45.28 -3.94 -2.74
N LYS A 774 -44.77 -5.18 -2.63
CA LYS A 774 -45.47 -6.27 -1.94
C LYS A 774 -45.70 -5.97 -0.46
N ASP A 775 -44.68 -5.51 0.25
CA ASP A 775 -44.77 -5.16 1.67
C ASP A 775 -45.72 -3.98 1.91
N MET A 776 -45.70 -2.96 1.04
CA MET A 776 -46.61 -1.82 1.10
C MET A 776 -48.07 -2.21 0.88
N ILE A 777 -48.34 -3.08 -0.09
CA ILE A 777 -49.70 -3.60 -0.32
C ILE A 777 -50.17 -4.39 0.90
N ARG A 778 -49.34 -5.30 1.43
CA ARG A 778 -49.67 -6.06 2.66
C ARG A 778 -49.98 -5.18 3.86
N ARG A 779 -49.32 -4.02 4.00
CA ARG A 779 -49.52 -3.10 5.14
C ARG A 779 -50.69 -2.12 4.96
N ARG A 780 -51.01 -1.69 3.74
CA ARG A 780 -51.93 -0.57 3.48
C ARG A 780 -53.18 -0.93 2.66
N GLY A 781 -53.36 -2.17 2.19
CA GLY A 781 -54.58 -2.53 1.45
C GLY A 781 -54.70 -3.99 1.00
N SER A 782 -55.70 -4.25 0.16
CA SER A 782 -55.93 -5.55 -0.47
C SER A 782 -55.25 -5.63 -1.85
N PHE A 783 -54.74 -6.80 -2.20
CA PHE A 783 -54.20 -7.12 -3.53
C PHE A 783 -55.25 -6.98 -4.65
N LEU A 784 -56.54 -7.08 -4.30
CA LEU A 784 -57.66 -7.04 -5.23
C LEU A 784 -58.02 -5.63 -5.72
N ARG A 785 -57.41 -4.57 -5.18
CA ARG A 785 -57.58 -3.21 -5.70
C ARG A 785 -56.82 -3.07 -7.03
N PRO A 786 -57.48 -2.67 -8.14
CA PRO A 786 -56.83 -2.59 -9.46
C PRO A 786 -55.55 -1.75 -9.46
N GLN A 787 -55.55 -0.61 -8.75
CA GLN A 787 -54.38 0.26 -8.66
C GLN A 787 -53.17 -0.41 -7.99
N ASN A 788 -53.39 -1.19 -6.94
CA ASN A 788 -52.33 -1.94 -6.24
C ASN A 788 -51.81 -3.07 -7.12
N PHE A 789 -52.71 -3.78 -7.82
CA PHE A 789 -52.35 -4.81 -8.77
C PHE A 789 -51.47 -4.27 -9.90
N TRP A 790 -51.87 -3.17 -10.54
CA TRP A 790 -51.08 -2.55 -11.62
C TRP A 790 -49.71 -2.04 -11.16
N ARG A 791 -49.61 -1.49 -9.94
CA ARG A 791 -48.32 -1.09 -9.35
C ARG A 791 -47.40 -2.29 -9.14
N LEU A 792 -47.92 -3.35 -8.53
CA LEU A 792 -47.17 -4.59 -8.32
C LEU A 792 -46.75 -5.23 -9.64
N LEU A 793 -47.64 -5.28 -10.63
CA LEU A 793 -47.37 -5.82 -11.95
C LEU A 793 -46.29 -5.02 -12.66
N ARG A 794 -46.32 -3.68 -12.62
CA ARG A 794 -45.23 -2.85 -13.18
C ARG A 794 -43.88 -3.13 -12.52
N ALA A 795 -43.84 -3.19 -11.18
CA ALA A 795 -42.61 -3.51 -10.46
C ALA A 795 -42.10 -4.92 -10.79
N TRP A 796 -43.01 -5.90 -10.93
CA TRP A 796 -42.68 -7.25 -11.34
C TRP A 796 -42.16 -7.31 -12.78
N VAL A 797 -42.79 -6.62 -13.74
CA VAL A 797 -42.33 -6.54 -15.14
C VAL A 797 -40.96 -5.87 -15.23
N SER A 798 -40.71 -4.82 -14.46
CA SER A 798 -39.39 -4.16 -14.38
C SER A 798 -38.32 -5.14 -13.86
N PHE A 799 -38.60 -5.83 -12.76
CA PHE A 799 -37.72 -6.87 -12.23
C PHE A 799 -37.46 -7.98 -13.25
N MET A 800 -38.52 -8.54 -13.85
CA MET A 800 -38.41 -9.60 -14.87
C MET A 800 -37.63 -9.16 -16.10
N ARG A 801 -37.76 -7.90 -16.53
CA ARG A 801 -36.99 -7.35 -17.66
C ARG A 801 -35.48 -7.37 -17.36
N VAL A 802 -35.07 -6.95 -16.16
CA VAL A 802 -33.66 -6.97 -15.76
C VAL A 802 -33.16 -8.40 -15.58
N GLU A 803 -33.97 -9.27 -14.98
CA GLU A 803 -33.65 -10.69 -14.81
C GLU A 803 -33.44 -11.39 -16.17
N LEU A 804 -34.31 -11.14 -17.15
CA LEU A 804 -34.20 -11.70 -18.49
C LEU A 804 -32.96 -11.16 -19.23
N LYS A 805 -32.63 -9.87 -19.08
CA LYS A 805 -31.39 -9.29 -19.63
C LYS A 805 -30.15 -9.96 -19.04
N LEU A 806 -30.10 -10.09 -17.71
CA LEU A 806 -28.98 -10.76 -17.03
C LEU A 806 -28.89 -12.24 -17.44
N PHE A 807 -30.02 -12.96 -17.49
CA PHE A 807 -30.06 -14.35 -17.91
C PHE A 807 -29.59 -14.52 -19.36
N GLY A 808 -30.06 -13.67 -20.28
CA GLY A 808 -29.61 -13.67 -21.67
C GLY A 808 -28.11 -13.39 -21.80
N TYR A 809 -27.61 -12.43 -21.04
CA TYR A 809 -26.18 -12.11 -20.99
C TYR A 809 -25.34 -13.25 -20.41
N GLU A 810 -25.75 -13.86 -19.29
CA GLU A 810 -25.06 -15.02 -18.72
C GLU A 810 -25.11 -16.25 -19.65
N ARG A 811 -26.21 -16.44 -20.37
CA ARG A 811 -26.32 -17.50 -21.39
C ARG A 811 -25.39 -17.23 -22.57
N TYR A 812 -25.32 -15.99 -23.05
CA TYR A 812 -24.37 -15.57 -24.09
C TYR A 812 -22.93 -15.86 -23.67
N LEU A 813 -22.53 -15.44 -22.47
CA LEU A 813 -21.20 -15.72 -21.91
C LEU A 813 -20.95 -17.22 -21.73
N SER A 814 -21.96 -17.99 -21.34
CA SER A 814 -21.83 -19.45 -21.24
C SER A 814 -21.60 -20.08 -22.61
N ILE A 815 -22.33 -19.66 -23.65
CA ILE A 815 -22.17 -20.15 -25.01
C ILE A 815 -20.78 -19.77 -25.55
N ARG A 816 -20.37 -18.52 -25.39
CA ARG A 816 -19.05 -18.02 -25.81
C ARG A 816 -17.90 -18.85 -25.22
N ARG A 817 -18.02 -19.24 -23.94
CA ARG A 817 -17.09 -20.15 -23.26
C ARG A 817 -17.09 -21.56 -23.84
N HIS A 818 -18.26 -22.14 -24.11
CA HIS A 818 -18.34 -23.47 -24.74
C HIS A 818 -17.77 -23.48 -26.16
N LEU A 819 -17.79 -22.33 -26.84
CA LEU A 819 -17.21 -22.15 -28.18
C LEU A 819 -15.72 -21.78 -28.15
N GLY A 820 -15.09 -21.64 -26.97
CA GLY A 820 -13.67 -21.31 -26.85
C GLY A 820 -13.30 -19.88 -27.26
N LEU A 821 -14.27 -18.95 -27.28
CA LEU A 821 -14.08 -17.57 -27.75
C LEU A 821 -13.72 -16.58 -26.63
N ASP A 822 -13.34 -17.08 -25.45
CA ASP A 822 -12.87 -16.29 -24.31
C ASP A 822 -11.33 -16.38 -24.25
N GLU A 823 -10.65 -15.54 -25.02
CA GLU A 823 -9.23 -15.17 -24.79
C GLU A 823 -9.14 -13.84 -24.05
#